data_AF-A0A8J2SZT5-F1
#
_entry.id   AF-A0A8J2SZT5-F1
#
_cell.length_a   1.000
_cell.length_b   1.000
_cell.length_c   1.000
_cell.angle_alpha   90.00
_cell.angle_beta   90.00
_cell.angle_gamma   90.00
#
_symmetry.space_group_name_H-M   'P 1'
#
loop_
_entity.id
_entity.type
_entity.pdbx_description
1 polymer ?
#
loop_
_entity_poly.entity_id
_entity_poly.type
_entity_poly.pdbx_seq_one_letter_code
_entity_poly.pdbx_strand_id
1 'polypeptide(L)'
;MTPAKLILVLAAAARGAAATVQGTGSGTDADPCHTTNCDVRYALSKGVCYGAGGAHGSWTCNVDEATCTAASGHHYPSTTLTGGCCMCEGGCPASLETGTNCAAGYGAVSNPYETTCKYTATIDPFAGPTGYFKFDECGDVANPVIAMKQGSTYVFDQADGSNWYHPLGMAYFPDGAHTGVDELEPGIAQTGGSTTCAAGNTCQAPMYYKNGVFTGTTYDNTAATPVGGDDFGLDVYEPEFFYPKDQWSENLYFVALTVTDTTYAKDLFYFCHIHAGMSGVIKVLDSSAAAVSTAHATSVFDPATYYMTPSTYDQSCGTYGLDGGSTSYKSGATCTDEEFLCHTGTLAEGSFGDCLKAMDCQMDTEMMTTLDTASDVASFMHQMIPHHENAINMAKLLLKQNALTITRRKLREEGRRLDDDGGCADCAIEDMLWSIIVVQGHQVITMKDWLAANSKPESATCTHSHRMLSTPNLRVAPAVEAPRRLTGHAGTGAGTEADPCVTTNCNTAGTECTFTATVDPHAGPSGYYKFNECGDVAMPVISMKRGVKYIFDQSDASNWYHPLGMAYFPDGAHAGVDELEPGITQTTGDACAAGNTCQAPRYFKDNVFAGTTYDNTAATPVGGDDFGLDNYEPEFFIPKGDWLATKYKVELTITDTAYATDMFYFCHIHAGMSGIIKIADATTGAVVSTKTAATTLPADYYKTPTTYDKSCGSYGIDAFQTSKGACGNEHFVCTTAATPSGSFGDCLSSMDCAMDYNMKTTLDSNDVVSFMWQMIPHHENAVNMAKLLMKQNALTLSRRKLRGEGRRLDDDGGCADCAIDDMLWDIVSVQSHQILTMKDWLTANGKAESGTCSAALGAADAAGHVAPTMLAAGLAAAALLAA
;
A
#
# COMPACT_ATOMS: atom_id res chain seq x y z
N MET A 1 -25.79 38.61 29.11
CA MET A 1 -26.18 37.87 30.31
C MET A 1 -26.29 36.39 29.95
N THR A 2 -25.28 35.61 30.30
CA THR A 2 -25.32 34.15 30.53
C THR A 2 -26.23 33.84 31.75
N PRO A 3 -26.66 32.58 32.04
CA PRO A 3 -25.86 31.34 31.90
C PRO A 3 -26.54 29.99 31.59
N ALA A 4 -25.69 29.10 31.06
CA ALA A 4 -25.50 27.66 31.27
C ALA A 4 -26.58 26.78 31.97
N LYS A 5 -26.88 25.63 31.36
CA LYS A 5 -26.74 24.28 31.96
C LYS A 5 -26.98 23.12 30.96
N LEU A 6 -25.95 22.27 30.85
CA LEU A 6 -26.02 20.80 30.89
C LEU A 6 -26.60 20.03 29.69
N ILE A 7 -25.75 19.70 28.71
CA ILE A 7 -25.80 18.42 27.99
C ILE A 7 -24.36 17.90 27.91
N LEU A 8 -24.00 17.09 28.91
CA LEU A 8 -22.87 16.18 28.91
C LEU A 8 -23.47 14.80 29.23
N VAL A 9 -22.94 13.75 28.61
CA VAL A 9 -23.27 12.32 28.79
C VAL A 9 -24.48 11.83 27.99
N LEU A 10 -24.24 11.27 26.80
CA LEU A 10 -24.89 10.06 26.22
C LEU A 10 -24.51 9.92 24.72
N ALA A 11 -23.23 9.63 24.45
CA ALA A 11 -22.76 9.10 23.17
C ALA A 11 -21.87 7.86 23.39
N ALA A 12 -22.22 7.08 24.42
CA ALA A 12 -21.55 5.82 24.79
C ALA A 12 -22.63 4.78 25.11
N ALA A 13 -23.44 4.40 24.11
CA ALA A 13 -24.38 3.29 24.23
C ALA A 13 -24.96 2.90 22.85
N ALA A 14 -24.12 2.41 21.95
CA ALA A 14 -24.54 1.56 20.82
C ALA A 14 -23.34 0.82 20.20
N ARG A 15 -22.48 0.22 21.03
CA ARG A 15 -21.67 -0.92 20.60
C ARG A 15 -22.49 -2.17 20.92
N GLY A 16 -23.04 -2.81 19.89
CA GLY A 16 -23.66 -4.13 20.02
C GLY A 16 -22.67 -5.11 20.65
N ALA A 17 -23.15 -5.91 21.60
CA ALA A 17 -22.34 -6.81 22.40
C ALA A 17 -21.72 -7.92 21.54
N ALA A 18 -20.53 -7.68 21.00
CA ALA A 18 -19.54 -8.73 20.87
C ALA A 18 -19.05 -9.05 22.28
N ALA A 19 -19.04 -10.33 22.66
CA ALA A 19 -18.49 -10.75 23.94
C ALA A 19 -17.06 -10.23 24.06
N THR A 20 -16.82 -9.30 24.98
CA THR A 20 -15.49 -8.78 25.29
C THR A 20 -14.67 -9.94 25.83
N VAL A 21 -13.75 -10.49 25.04
CA VAL A 21 -12.74 -11.43 25.52
C VAL A 21 -11.79 -10.62 26.38
N GLN A 22 -11.99 -10.63 27.70
CA GLN A 22 -11.09 -9.96 28.64
C GLN A 22 -9.93 -10.90 28.96
N GLY A 23 -8.69 -10.53 28.63
CA GLY A 23 -7.51 -11.16 29.23
C GLY A 23 -7.31 -10.68 30.67
N THR A 24 -6.38 -11.32 31.38
CA THR A 24 -5.96 -10.94 32.74
C THR A 24 -4.49 -10.55 32.73
N GLY A 25 -4.12 -9.48 33.42
CA GLY A 25 -2.75 -8.96 33.48
C GLY A 25 -2.58 -7.62 32.77
N SER A 26 -1.59 -6.83 33.18
CA SER A 26 -1.31 -5.47 32.68
C SER A 26 -0.39 -5.43 31.46
N GLY A 27 0.10 -6.58 30.99
CA GLY A 27 1.03 -6.65 29.84
C GLY A 27 2.44 -6.17 30.16
N THR A 28 2.80 -6.13 31.45
CA THR A 28 4.15 -5.74 31.91
C THR A 28 4.98 -6.97 32.22
N ASP A 29 6.31 -6.83 32.33
CA ASP A 29 7.20 -7.95 32.70
C ASP A 29 6.83 -8.60 34.04
N ALA A 30 6.34 -7.79 35.00
CA ALA A 30 5.94 -8.24 36.33
C ALA A 30 4.53 -8.85 36.38
N ASP A 31 3.69 -8.55 35.39
CA ASP A 31 2.31 -8.99 35.28
C ASP A 31 1.95 -9.17 33.80
N PRO A 32 2.46 -10.26 33.18
CA PRO A 32 2.24 -10.55 31.77
C PRO A 32 0.75 -10.69 31.44
N CYS A 33 0.39 -10.33 30.22
CA CYS A 33 -0.96 -10.54 29.72
C CYS A 33 -1.23 -12.02 29.47
N HIS A 34 -2.40 -12.50 29.93
CA HIS A 34 -2.91 -13.84 29.71
C HIS A 34 -4.25 -13.79 28.97
N THR A 35 -4.40 -14.62 27.95
CA THR A 35 -5.72 -14.86 27.34
C THR A 35 -6.59 -15.78 28.20
N THR A 36 -7.84 -15.38 28.45
CA THR A 36 -8.80 -16.15 29.25
C THR A 36 -9.38 -17.35 28.50
N ASN A 37 -9.22 -17.40 27.17
CA ASN A 37 -9.64 -18.54 26.35
C ASN A 37 -8.79 -19.79 26.61
N CYS A 38 -7.62 -19.66 27.26
CA CYS A 38 -6.80 -20.79 27.69
C CYS A 38 -7.38 -21.64 28.84
N ASP A 39 -8.18 -21.01 29.70
CA ASP A 39 -8.74 -21.65 30.90
C ASP A 39 -10.20 -22.09 30.69
N VAL A 40 -10.71 -21.98 29.46
CA VAL A 40 -11.99 -22.58 29.08
C VAL A 40 -11.78 -24.09 28.94
N ARG A 41 -11.65 -24.76 30.09
CA ARG A 41 -12.39 -26.00 30.22
C ARG A 41 -13.83 -25.59 29.96
N TYR A 42 -14.35 -25.86 28.77
CA TYR A 42 -15.75 -26.20 28.69
C TYR A 42 -15.89 -27.31 29.73
N ALA A 43 -16.45 -26.97 30.89
CA ALA A 43 -17.05 -27.98 31.72
C ALA A 43 -18.04 -28.63 30.76
N LEU A 44 -17.68 -29.81 30.22
CA LEU A 44 -18.59 -30.67 29.51
C LEU A 44 -19.87 -30.60 30.33
N SER A 45 -20.91 -29.98 29.76
CA SER A 45 -22.18 -29.82 30.46
C SER A 45 -22.51 -31.16 31.07
N LYS A 46 -22.86 -31.19 32.36
CA LYS A 46 -23.19 -32.45 33.04
C LYS A 46 -24.37 -33.19 32.41
N GLY A 47 -25.02 -32.57 31.41
CA GLY A 47 -26.14 -33.02 30.63
C GLY A 47 -27.33 -32.07 30.76
N VAL A 48 -28.41 -32.34 30.05
CA VAL A 48 -29.66 -31.59 30.15
C VAL A 48 -30.72 -32.46 30.79
N CYS A 49 -31.45 -31.92 31.76
CA CYS A 49 -32.54 -32.60 32.43
C CYS A 49 -33.90 -32.11 31.91
N TYR A 50 -34.72 -33.02 31.42
CA TYR A 50 -36.09 -32.74 30.95
C TYR A 50 -37.13 -33.22 31.97
N GLY A 51 -38.06 -32.35 32.37
CA GLY A 51 -39.21 -32.73 33.20
C GLY A 51 -38.98 -32.79 34.72
N ALA A 52 -37.87 -32.20 35.20
CA ALA A 52 -37.60 -32.07 36.63
C ALA A 52 -38.73 -31.32 37.36
N GLY A 53 -39.37 -31.96 38.35
CA GLY A 53 -40.43 -31.36 39.17
C GLY A 53 -41.88 -31.60 38.69
N GLY A 54 -42.12 -32.49 37.73
CA GLY A 54 -43.48 -32.96 37.40
C GLY A 54 -44.32 -32.07 36.49
N ALA A 55 -43.73 -31.04 35.88
CA ALA A 55 -44.35 -30.28 34.80
C ALA A 55 -43.75 -30.73 33.46
N HIS A 56 -44.58 -31.29 32.57
CA HIS A 56 -44.20 -31.55 31.19
C HIS A 56 -43.79 -30.21 30.52
N GLY A 57 -42.51 -30.06 30.16
CA GLY A 57 -42.06 -28.98 29.27
C GLY A 57 -40.85 -28.13 29.72
N SER A 58 -40.26 -28.31 30.91
CA SER A 58 -39.06 -27.55 31.29
C SER A 58 -37.76 -28.33 31.06
N TRP A 59 -36.76 -27.63 30.55
CA TRP A 59 -35.39 -28.11 30.37
C TRP A 59 -34.47 -27.39 31.36
N THR A 60 -33.62 -28.13 32.06
CA THR A 60 -32.60 -27.59 32.98
C THR A 60 -31.21 -28.06 32.53
N CYS A 61 -30.36 -27.13 32.12
CA CYS A 61 -29.03 -27.42 31.58
C CYS A 61 -27.98 -27.58 32.70
N ASN A 62 -26.88 -28.29 32.40
CA ASN A 62 -25.74 -28.55 33.28
C ASN A 62 -26.10 -29.28 34.60
N VAL A 63 -26.98 -30.28 34.50
CA VAL A 63 -27.42 -31.12 35.63
C VAL A 63 -26.86 -32.51 35.41
N ASP A 64 -26.24 -33.12 36.43
CA ASP A 64 -25.80 -34.53 36.34
C ASP A 64 -26.98 -35.50 36.41
N GLU A 65 -26.78 -36.71 35.89
CA GLU A 65 -27.82 -37.75 35.79
C GLU A 65 -28.46 -38.05 37.15
N ALA A 66 -27.66 -38.07 38.22
CA ALA A 66 -28.14 -38.31 39.57
C ALA A 66 -29.10 -37.21 40.04
N THR A 67 -28.74 -35.94 39.83
CA THR A 67 -29.58 -34.79 40.20
C THR A 67 -30.84 -34.73 39.34
N CYS A 68 -30.74 -35.07 38.05
CA CYS A 68 -31.88 -35.09 37.14
C CYS A 68 -32.89 -36.19 37.50
N THR A 69 -32.38 -37.41 37.74
CA THR A 69 -33.19 -38.55 38.15
C THR A 69 -33.87 -38.31 39.50
N ALA A 70 -33.16 -37.67 40.46
CA ALA A 70 -33.73 -37.29 41.74
C ALA A 70 -34.89 -36.29 41.61
N ALA A 71 -34.89 -35.46 40.56
CA ALA A 71 -35.98 -34.55 40.24
C ALA A 71 -37.10 -35.17 39.38
N SER A 72 -37.05 -36.49 39.13
CA SER A 72 -37.96 -37.22 38.22
C SER A 72 -37.88 -36.76 36.75
N GLY A 73 -36.74 -36.19 36.33
CA GLY A 73 -36.49 -35.81 34.95
C GLY A 73 -35.71 -36.88 34.16
N HIS A 74 -35.75 -36.78 32.83
CA HIS A 74 -34.90 -37.56 31.93
C HIS A 74 -33.62 -36.80 31.59
N HIS A 75 -32.49 -37.45 31.84
CA HIS A 75 -31.17 -36.88 31.61
C HIS A 75 -30.66 -37.23 30.22
N TYR A 76 -30.18 -36.22 29.51
CA TYR A 76 -29.49 -36.35 28.22
C TYR A 76 -28.01 -36.02 28.40
N PRO A 77 -27.09 -36.99 28.20
CA PRO A 77 -25.66 -36.76 28.34
C PRO A 77 -25.11 -35.86 27.22
N SER A 78 -24.10 -35.05 27.54
CA SER A 78 -23.52 -34.07 26.62
C SER A 78 -22.90 -34.64 25.34
N THR A 79 -22.69 -35.96 25.27
CA THR A 79 -22.12 -36.65 24.11
C THR A 79 -23.14 -37.01 23.02
N THR A 80 -24.44 -36.79 23.26
CA THR A 80 -25.52 -37.22 22.32
C THR A 80 -26.16 -36.09 21.51
N LEU A 81 -25.84 -34.82 21.81
CA LEU A 81 -26.33 -33.66 21.08
C LEU A 81 -25.19 -32.63 20.94
N THR A 82 -24.68 -32.42 19.72
CA THR A 82 -23.78 -31.30 19.37
C THR A 82 -24.53 -29.96 19.31
N GLY A 83 -25.41 -29.72 20.29
CA GLY A 83 -26.31 -28.58 20.33
C GLY A 83 -27.28 -28.69 21.50
N GLY A 84 -26.77 -28.47 22.71
CA GLY A 84 -27.58 -28.46 23.93
C GLY A 84 -27.31 -27.21 24.75
N CYS A 85 -28.16 -26.18 24.56
CA CYS A 85 -28.26 -24.91 25.30
C CYS A 85 -27.37 -23.71 24.90
N CYS A 86 -26.63 -23.74 23.77
CA CYS A 86 -25.84 -22.56 23.32
C CYS A 86 -26.46 -21.74 22.18
N MET A 87 -27.69 -22.00 21.73
CA MET A 87 -28.31 -21.23 20.65
C MET A 87 -29.78 -20.95 20.94
N CYS A 88 -30.06 -19.98 21.79
CA CYS A 88 -31.41 -19.40 21.94
C CYS A 88 -31.29 -18.02 22.59
N GLU A 89 -31.10 -16.96 21.79
CA GLU A 89 -31.65 -15.66 22.18
C GLU A 89 -33.16 -15.65 21.86
N GLY A 90 -33.93 -14.92 22.67
CA GLY A 90 -35.39 -15.02 22.70
C GLY A 90 -36.07 -14.85 21.33
N GLY A 91 -36.99 -15.76 21.00
CA GLY A 91 -37.88 -15.63 19.84
C GLY A 91 -37.98 -16.83 18.89
N CYS A 92 -37.24 -17.93 19.11
CA CYS A 92 -37.34 -19.08 18.20
C CYS A 92 -38.71 -19.80 18.29
N PRO A 93 -39.39 -20.07 17.16
CA PRO A 93 -40.61 -20.86 17.13
C PRO A 93 -40.29 -22.35 17.30
N ALA A 94 -40.66 -22.91 18.45
CA ALA A 94 -40.40 -24.29 18.88
C ALA A 94 -40.97 -25.40 17.95
N SER A 95 -41.72 -25.06 16.91
CA SER A 95 -42.21 -26.02 15.92
C SER A 95 -41.15 -26.51 14.93
N LEU A 96 -39.94 -25.92 14.92
CA LEU A 96 -38.85 -26.29 14.01
C LEU A 96 -37.83 -27.28 14.62
N GLU A 97 -37.86 -27.54 15.93
CA GLU A 97 -36.85 -28.37 16.62
C GLU A 97 -37.05 -29.89 16.49
N THR A 98 -38.06 -30.34 15.73
CA THR A 98 -38.32 -31.78 15.50
C THR A 98 -38.22 -32.19 14.03
N GLY A 99 -37.81 -31.28 13.16
CA GLY A 99 -37.60 -31.57 11.74
C GLY A 99 -36.29 -32.31 11.52
N THR A 100 -36.33 -33.46 10.85
CA THR A 100 -35.15 -34.29 10.49
C THR A 100 -34.20 -33.64 9.47
N ASN A 101 -34.39 -32.36 9.14
CA ASN A 101 -33.66 -31.62 8.10
C ASN A 101 -33.29 -30.21 8.60
N CYS A 102 -32.25 -30.10 9.43
CA CYS A 102 -31.45 -28.88 9.46
C CYS A 102 -30.38 -29.02 8.36
N ALA A 103 -30.65 -28.48 7.17
CA ALA A 103 -29.65 -28.39 6.13
C ALA A 103 -28.74 -27.18 6.45
N ALA A 104 -27.49 -27.44 6.79
CA ALA A 104 -26.44 -26.43 6.86
C ALA A 104 -26.11 -25.96 5.44
N GLY A 105 -26.85 -24.96 4.94
CA GLY A 105 -26.43 -24.14 3.82
C GLY A 105 -25.85 -22.86 4.39
N TYR A 106 -24.60 -22.55 4.03
CA TYR A 106 -23.72 -21.52 4.62
C TYR A 106 -23.04 -21.95 5.92
N GLY A 107 -21.98 -22.75 5.79
CA GLY A 107 -21.02 -22.90 6.87
C GLY A 107 -20.30 -21.57 7.07
N ALA A 108 -20.33 -21.03 8.29
CA ALA A 108 -19.26 -20.15 8.73
C ALA A 108 -17.94 -20.90 8.47
N VAL A 109 -16.95 -20.23 7.87
CA VAL A 109 -15.58 -20.73 7.88
C VAL A 109 -15.12 -20.64 9.33
N SER A 110 -15.45 -21.65 10.14
CA SER A 110 -15.10 -21.71 11.54
C SER A 110 -13.60 -21.96 11.66
N ASN A 111 -12.89 -21.09 12.36
CA ASN A 111 -11.52 -21.36 12.79
C ASN A 111 -11.55 -22.67 13.62
N PRO A 112 -10.86 -23.75 13.21
CA PRO A 112 -10.89 -25.03 13.93
C PRO A 112 -10.28 -24.95 15.34
N TYR A 113 -9.69 -23.82 15.71
CA TYR A 113 -9.06 -23.54 17.01
C TYR A 113 -9.88 -22.63 17.93
N GLU A 114 -11.20 -22.53 17.76
CA GLU A 114 -12.09 -21.70 18.60
C GLU A 114 -12.07 -22.10 20.10
N THR A 115 -11.52 -23.26 20.45
CA THR A 115 -11.32 -23.76 21.82
C THR A 115 -9.88 -23.62 22.34
N THR A 116 -9.02 -22.89 21.63
CA THR A 116 -7.58 -22.77 21.89
C THR A 116 -7.25 -21.41 22.51
N CYS A 117 -6.12 -21.31 23.21
CA CYS A 117 -5.56 -20.04 23.65
C CYS A 117 -5.41 -19.08 22.46
N LYS A 118 -5.99 -17.88 22.51
CA LYS A 118 -5.99 -16.93 21.37
C LYS A 118 -5.49 -15.54 21.80
N TYR A 119 -4.63 -14.96 20.97
CA TYR A 119 -4.29 -13.55 20.95
C TYR A 119 -4.72 -12.93 19.62
N THR A 120 -5.43 -11.82 19.65
CA THR A 120 -5.94 -11.11 18.46
C THR A 120 -5.02 -9.92 18.20
N ALA A 121 -4.14 -10.05 17.21
CA ALA A 121 -3.13 -9.06 16.89
C ALA A 121 -3.75 -7.86 16.16
N THR A 122 -3.33 -6.66 16.54
CA THR A 122 -3.59 -5.39 15.85
C THR A 122 -2.33 -4.54 15.88
N ILE A 123 -2.26 -3.49 15.07
CA ILE A 123 -1.16 -2.53 15.06
C ILE A 123 -1.64 -1.17 15.57
N ASP A 124 -0.90 -0.57 16.50
CA ASP A 124 -1.00 0.85 16.83
C ASP A 124 0.06 1.62 16.05
N PRO A 125 -0.32 2.36 14.99
CA PRO A 125 0.62 3.11 14.16
C PRO A 125 1.23 4.30 14.92
N PHE A 126 0.64 4.73 16.04
CA PHE A 126 1.07 5.90 16.81
C PHE A 126 2.04 5.55 17.95
N ALA A 127 2.25 4.26 18.22
CA ALA A 127 3.04 3.82 19.36
C ALA A 127 4.56 3.89 19.12
N GLY A 128 5.00 4.01 17.87
CA GLY A 128 6.41 4.05 17.47
C GLY A 128 6.59 4.48 16.01
N PRO A 129 7.82 4.48 15.47
CA PRO A 129 8.13 4.95 14.11
C PRO A 129 7.41 4.14 13.02
N THR A 130 7.33 2.82 13.15
CA THR A 130 6.61 1.91 12.22
C THR A 130 5.32 1.34 12.82
N GLY A 131 4.93 1.82 14.02
CA GLY A 131 3.86 1.25 14.82
C GLY A 131 4.31 0.04 15.66
N TYR A 132 3.47 -0.40 16.59
CA TYR A 132 3.73 -1.55 17.46
C TYR A 132 2.54 -2.50 17.54
N PHE A 133 2.81 -3.78 17.81
CA PHE A 133 1.75 -4.76 18.00
C PHE A 133 0.95 -4.46 19.26
N LYS A 134 -0.34 -4.77 19.18
CA LYS A 134 -1.25 -4.85 20.31
C LYS A 134 -1.98 -6.17 20.23
N PHE A 135 -2.46 -6.63 21.38
CA PHE A 135 -3.37 -7.76 21.43
C PHE A 135 -4.63 -7.34 22.17
N ASP A 136 -5.81 -7.59 21.59
CA ASP A 136 -7.10 -7.19 22.19
C ASP A 136 -7.25 -7.70 23.62
N GLU A 137 -6.73 -8.90 23.89
CA GLU A 137 -6.75 -9.55 25.19
C GLU A 137 -5.92 -8.80 26.24
N CYS A 138 -4.98 -7.95 25.82
CA CYS A 138 -4.07 -7.20 26.69
C CYS A 138 -4.49 -5.74 26.90
N GLY A 139 -5.60 -5.31 26.29
CA GLY A 139 -6.07 -3.94 26.37
C GLY A 139 -5.22 -2.95 25.58
N ASP A 140 -5.13 -1.71 26.07
CA ASP A 140 -4.49 -0.60 25.35
C ASP A 140 -2.99 -0.50 25.69
N VAL A 141 -2.24 -1.57 25.40
CA VAL A 141 -0.80 -1.66 25.67
C VAL A 141 -0.08 -2.07 24.39
N ALA A 142 0.84 -1.23 23.91
CA ALA A 142 1.71 -1.51 22.78
C ALA A 142 2.87 -2.45 23.18
N ASN A 143 3.20 -3.39 22.31
CA ASN A 143 4.14 -4.50 22.51
C ASN A 143 4.04 -5.11 23.92
N PRO A 144 2.86 -5.59 24.35
CA PRO A 144 2.69 -6.10 25.71
C PRO A 144 3.54 -7.35 25.92
N VAL A 145 4.02 -7.55 27.14
CA VAL A 145 4.56 -8.85 27.56
C VAL A 145 3.39 -9.83 27.66
N ILE A 146 3.40 -10.88 26.84
CA ILE A 146 2.37 -11.92 26.84
C ILE A 146 2.89 -13.19 27.51
N ALA A 147 1.99 -14.06 27.97
CA ALA A 147 2.37 -15.33 28.56
C ALA A 147 1.85 -16.53 27.75
N MET A 148 2.69 -17.56 27.65
CA MET A 148 2.38 -18.82 27.01
C MET A 148 2.71 -20.00 27.91
N LYS A 149 1.75 -20.91 28.07
CA LYS A 149 1.92 -22.13 28.86
C LYS A 149 2.53 -23.26 28.02
N GLN A 150 3.56 -23.92 28.56
CA GLN A 150 4.20 -25.09 27.94
C GLN A 150 3.16 -26.19 27.65
N GLY A 151 3.29 -26.81 26.47
CA GLY A 151 2.42 -27.88 26.00
C GLY A 151 1.01 -27.41 25.61
N SER A 152 0.71 -26.11 25.65
CA SER A 152 -0.52 -25.54 25.12
C SER A 152 -0.23 -24.85 23.80
N THR A 153 -1.11 -25.03 22.82
CA THR A 153 -1.05 -24.30 21.56
C THR A 153 -1.71 -22.94 21.73
N TYR A 154 -1.07 -21.88 21.22
CA TYR A 154 -1.62 -20.54 21.14
C TYR A 154 -1.78 -20.13 19.69
N VAL A 155 -2.88 -19.45 19.38
CA VAL A 155 -3.18 -18.89 18.07
C VAL A 155 -3.08 -17.37 18.14
N PHE A 156 -2.31 -16.81 17.23
CA PHE A 156 -2.17 -15.38 16.99
C PHE A 156 -2.95 -15.03 15.72
N ASP A 157 -4.12 -14.44 15.89
CA ASP A 157 -5.01 -14.05 14.80
C ASP A 157 -4.61 -12.69 14.25
N GLN A 158 -4.24 -12.64 12.96
CA GLN A 158 -3.83 -11.43 12.26
C GLN A 158 -4.91 -10.92 11.27
N ALA A 159 -6.17 -11.33 11.43
CA ALA A 159 -7.25 -10.95 10.54
C ALA A 159 -7.66 -9.46 10.62
N ASP A 160 -7.16 -8.70 11.60
CA ASP A 160 -7.43 -7.25 11.64
C ASP A 160 -6.65 -6.51 10.55
N GLY A 161 -7.32 -5.58 9.87
CA GLY A 161 -6.79 -4.83 8.74
C GLY A 161 -5.51 -4.04 9.00
N SER A 162 -5.21 -3.72 10.26
CA SER A 162 -3.97 -3.06 10.67
C SER A 162 -2.74 -3.97 10.61
N ASN A 163 -2.91 -5.30 10.52
CA ASN A 163 -1.78 -6.25 10.36
C ASN A 163 -1.25 -6.34 8.93
N TRP A 164 -1.87 -5.68 7.94
CA TRP A 164 -1.32 -5.63 6.60
C TRP A 164 0.12 -5.12 6.65
N TYR A 165 1.04 -5.77 5.95
CA TYR A 165 2.49 -5.51 6.04
C TYR A 165 3.18 -5.85 7.39
N HIS A 166 2.49 -6.54 8.30
CA HIS A 166 3.04 -6.95 9.61
C HIS A 166 2.91 -8.47 9.90
N PRO A 167 3.51 -9.36 9.09
CA PRO A 167 3.51 -10.80 9.38
C PRO A 167 4.22 -11.09 10.70
N LEU A 168 3.56 -11.82 11.59
CA LEU A 168 4.06 -12.10 12.94
C LEU A 168 5.06 -13.26 12.93
N GLY A 169 6.27 -13.01 13.45
CA GLY A 169 7.34 -13.98 13.63
C GLY A 169 7.60 -14.30 15.09
N MET A 170 8.29 -15.41 15.36
CA MET A 170 8.71 -15.84 16.69
C MET A 170 10.20 -16.14 16.72
N ALA A 171 10.93 -15.63 17.71
CA ALA A 171 12.38 -15.77 17.77
C ALA A 171 12.92 -15.98 19.19
N TYR A 172 14.15 -16.50 19.29
CA TYR A 172 14.87 -16.63 20.56
C TYR A 172 15.45 -15.28 21.03
N PHE A 173 15.54 -14.31 20.13
CA PHE A 173 16.10 -12.98 20.30
C PHE A 173 15.20 -11.93 19.63
N PRO A 174 15.23 -10.66 20.06
CA PRO A 174 14.47 -9.60 19.39
C PRO A 174 14.94 -9.42 17.94
N ASP A 175 14.02 -9.00 17.07
CA ASP A 175 14.23 -8.70 15.64
C ASP A 175 14.84 -9.87 14.87
N GLY A 176 14.20 -11.04 15.00
CA GLY A 176 14.60 -12.31 14.40
C GLY A 176 15.12 -12.17 12.97
N ALA A 177 14.23 -11.80 12.05
CA ALA A 177 14.51 -11.69 10.62
C ALA A 177 15.49 -10.56 10.24
N HIS A 178 15.76 -9.60 11.14
CA HIS A 178 16.47 -8.37 10.78
C HIS A 178 17.92 -8.32 11.29
N THR A 179 18.27 -9.12 12.30
CA THR A 179 19.57 -9.01 12.98
C THR A 179 20.47 -10.23 12.83
N GLY A 180 20.09 -11.17 11.97
CA GLY A 180 20.84 -12.42 11.75
C GLY A 180 20.95 -13.28 13.01
N VAL A 181 19.93 -13.19 13.87
CA VAL A 181 19.80 -13.96 15.10
C VAL A 181 18.87 -15.16 14.88
N ASP A 182 18.96 -16.15 15.77
CA ASP A 182 18.18 -17.38 15.66
C ASP A 182 16.66 -17.12 15.84
N GLU A 183 15.90 -17.37 14.77
CA GLU A 183 14.45 -17.48 14.80
C GLU A 183 13.98 -18.84 15.35
N LEU A 184 12.68 -18.95 15.68
CA LEU A 184 12.08 -20.23 16.02
C LEU A 184 11.79 -20.99 14.73
N GLU A 185 12.77 -21.76 14.27
CA GLU A 185 12.64 -22.61 13.09
C GLU A 185 12.74 -24.10 13.44
N PRO A 186 12.15 -25.00 12.64
CA PRO A 186 12.20 -26.44 12.89
C PRO A 186 13.61 -27.00 13.02
N GLY A 187 14.57 -26.45 12.26
CA GLY A 187 15.98 -26.84 12.24
C GLY A 187 16.87 -26.12 13.25
N ILE A 188 16.37 -25.07 13.93
CA ILE A 188 17.16 -24.24 14.83
C ILE A 188 16.84 -24.60 16.28
N ALA A 189 17.78 -25.33 16.91
CA ALA A 189 17.80 -25.49 18.35
C ALA A 189 18.48 -24.27 18.99
N GLN A 190 17.99 -23.82 20.14
CA GLN A 190 18.65 -22.78 20.93
C GLN A 190 20.15 -23.07 21.13
N THR A 191 20.96 -22.02 21.15
CA THR A 191 22.38 -22.11 21.51
C THR A 191 22.53 -22.74 22.92
N GLY A 192 23.03 -23.98 22.99
CA GLY A 192 23.21 -24.76 24.22
C GLY A 192 22.06 -25.69 24.62
N GLY A 193 21.01 -25.83 23.80
CA GLY A 193 19.91 -26.78 24.02
C GLY A 193 20.11 -28.15 23.39
N SER A 194 19.02 -28.94 23.34
CA SER A 194 19.06 -30.30 22.79
C SER A 194 19.28 -30.29 21.28
N THR A 195 20.49 -30.64 20.83
CA THR A 195 20.85 -30.76 19.41
C THR A 195 20.06 -31.84 18.66
N THR A 196 19.25 -32.64 19.37
CA THR A 196 18.44 -33.72 18.78
C THR A 196 17.22 -33.22 18.02
N CYS A 197 16.60 -32.10 18.41
CA CYS A 197 15.44 -31.59 17.66
C CYS A 197 15.86 -31.02 16.31
N ALA A 198 16.98 -30.29 16.29
CA ALA A 198 17.54 -29.67 15.09
C ALA A 198 17.91 -30.72 14.05
N ALA A 199 18.56 -31.82 14.46
CA ALA A 199 18.93 -32.90 13.55
C ALA A 199 17.71 -33.59 12.88
N GLY A 200 16.52 -33.48 13.48
CA GLY A 200 15.28 -34.03 12.95
C GLY A 200 14.31 -32.99 12.39
N ASN A 201 14.68 -31.71 12.37
CA ASN A 201 13.78 -30.58 12.06
C ASN A 201 12.48 -30.60 12.89
N THR A 202 12.61 -30.92 14.18
CA THR A 202 11.48 -31.08 15.13
C THR A 202 11.53 -30.05 16.26
N CYS A 203 12.40 -29.03 16.16
CA CYS A 203 12.41 -27.96 17.16
C CYS A 203 11.08 -27.19 17.10
N GLN A 204 10.72 -26.55 18.22
CA GLN A 204 9.50 -25.74 18.30
C GLN A 204 9.61 -24.53 17.36
N ALA A 205 8.59 -24.33 16.54
CA ALA A 205 8.50 -23.30 15.53
C ALA A 205 7.02 -22.87 15.41
N PRO A 206 6.74 -21.63 14.99
CA PRO A 206 5.40 -21.25 14.59
C PRO A 206 4.93 -22.09 13.40
N MET A 207 3.62 -22.23 13.27
CA MET A 207 2.95 -22.85 12.12
C MET A 207 2.03 -21.81 11.51
N TYR A 208 2.17 -21.55 10.22
CA TYR A 208 1.45 -20.47 9.54
C TYR A 208 0.23 -20.98 8.78
N TYR A 209 -0.85 -20.20 8.79
CA TYR A 209 -2.12 -20.58 8.20
C TYR A 209 -2.72 -19.46 7.35
N LYS A 210 -3.27 -19.85 6.21
CA LYS A 210 -4.08 -19.01 5.32
C LYS A 210 -5.45 -19.67 5.15
N ASN A 211 -6.53 -18.95 5.45
CA ASN A 211 -7.91 -19.45 5.37
C ASN A 211 -8.15 -20.77 6.12
N GLY A 212 -7.49 -20.96 7.26
CA GLY A 212 -7.60 -22.18 8.07
C GLY A 212 -6.78 -23.36 7.57
N VAL A 213 -6.02 -23.19 6.47
CA VAL A 213 -5.16 -24.22 5.89
C VAL A 213 -3.72 -23.93 6.28
N PHE A 214 -3.03 -24.92 6.84
CA PHE A 214 -1.59 -24.85 7.12
C PHE A 214 -0.84 -24.65 5.79
N THR A 215 0.00 -23.63 5.73
CA THR A 215 0.69 -23.24 4.50
C THR A 215 1.99 -24.00 4.26
N GLY A 216 2.50 -24.69 5.28
CA GLY A 216 3.66 -25.56 5.16
C GLY A 216 3.30 -26.98 4.71
N THR A 217 4.28 -27.89 4.81
CA THR A 217 4.14 -29.27 4.32
C THR A 217 3.97 -30.28 5.45
N THR A 218 5.06 -30.78 6.03
CA THR A 218 5.04 -31.93 6.96
C THR A 218 5.28 -31.58 8.41
N TYR A 219 5.71 -30.36 8.71
CA TYR A 219 6.03 -29.94 10.07
C TYR A 219 4.77 -29.90 10.94
N ASP A 220 4.81 -30.54 12.10
CA ASP A 220 3.75 -30.49 13.11
C ASP A 220 4.34 -30.76 14.51
N ASN A 221 4.47 -29.70 15.31
CA ASN A 221 4.92 -29.79 16.70
C ASN A 221 3.77 -29.96 17.71
N THR A 222 2.52 -29.98 17.24
CA THR A 222 1.32 -30.21 18.05
C THR A 222 1.00 -31.69 18.19
N ALA A 223 1.52 -32.52 17.28
CA ALA A 223 1.38 -33.97 17.32
C ALA A 223 1.98 -34.58 18.59
N ALA A 224 1.36 -35.66 19.08
CA ALA A 224 1.85 -36.41 20.25
C ALA A 224 3.30 -36.94 20.08
N THR A 225 3.75 -37.07 18.83
CA THR A 225 5.16 -37.22 18.46
C THR A 225 5.43 -36.17 17.40
N PRO A 226 6.27 -35.15 17.67
CA PRO A 226 6.55 -34.09 16.73
C PRO A 226 7.00 -34.65 15.38
N VAL A 227 6.41 -34.12 14.31
CA VAL A 227 6.76 -34.45 12.93
C VAL A 227 7.65 -33.34 12.41
N GLY A 228 8.82 -33.73 11.92
CA GLY A 228 9.78 -32.77 11.39
C GLY A 228 9.50 -32.35 9.96
N GLY A 229 10.14 -31.25 9.56
CA GLY A 229 10.09 -30.68 8.22
C GLY A 229 10.70 -29.30 8.24
N ASP A 230 11.42 -28.92 7.19
CA ASP A 230 12.02 -27.58 7.10
C ASP A 230 10.95 -26.51 6.85
N ASP A 231 9.87 -26.88 6.17
CA ASP A 231 8.80 -25.96 5.78
C ASP A 231 7.67 -25.95 6.82
N PHE A 232 7.65 -24.87 7.59
CA PHE A 232 6.66 -24.55 8.61
C PHE A 232 5.61 -23.52 8.13
N GLY A 233 5.62 -23.20 6.84
CA GLY A 233 4.60 -22.40 6.15
C GLY A 233 4.90 -20.90 6.02
N LEU A 234 6.01 -20.42 6.57
CA LEU A 234 6.39 -19.00 6.49
C LEU A 234 6.59 -18.52 5.05
N ASP A 235 7.29 -19.30 4.22
CA ASP A 235 7.62 -18.97 2.82
C ASP A 235 6.42 -18.77 1.90
N VAL A 236 5.23 -19.19 2.33
CA VAL A 236 3.95 -18.95 1.65
C VAL A 236 3.15 -17.87 2.36
N TYR A 237 3.34 -17.69 3.67
CA TYR A 237 2.57 -16.75 4.49
C TYR A 237 3.10 -15.32 4.40
N GLU A 238 4.40 -15.10 4.61
CA GLU A 238 5.01 -13.77 4.61
C GLU A 238 4.86 -13.03 3.27
N PRO A 239 5.11 -13.67 2.11
CA PRO A 239 4.89 -13.06 0.79
C PRO A 239 3.54 -12.37 0.60
N GLU A 240 2.49 -12.93 1.20
CA GLU A 240 1.11 -12.45 1.07
C GLU A 240 0.94 -11.06 1.69
N PHE A 241 1.76 -10.68 2.67
CA PHE A 241 1.67 -9.39 3.35
C PHE A 241 2.19 -8.23 2.48
N PHE A 242 2.85 -8.52 1.36
CA PHE A 242 3.24 -7.54 0.35
C PHE A 242 2.19 -7.34 -0.75
N TYR A 243 1.11 -8.14 -0.77
CA TYR A 243 0.01 -7.94 -1.72
C TYR A 243 -0.78 -6.67 -1.39
N PRO A 244 -1.46 -6.08 -2.38
CA PRO A 244 -2.37 -4.96 -2.16
C PRO A 244 -3.32 -5.24 -1.00
N LYS A 245 -3.56 -4.23 -0.17
CA LYS A 245 -4.29 -4.37 1.09
C LYS A 245 -5.68 -4.98 0.91
N ASP A 246 -6.37 -4.62 -0.16
CA ASP A 246 -7.66 -5.18 -0.55
C ASP A 246 -7.57 -6.69 -0.80
N GLN A 247 -6.64 -7.13 -1.64
CA GLN A 247 -6.40 -8.57 -1.93
C GLN A 247 -5.95 -9.34 -0.69
N TRP A 248 -5.07 -8.75 0.13
CA TRP A 248 -4.65 -9.35 1.39
C TRP A 248 -5.85 -9.54 2.32
N SER A 249 -6.74 -8.55 2.41
CA SER A 249 -7.92 -8.58 3.29
C SER A 249 -9.01 -9.59 2.90
N GLU A 250 -8.94 -10.18 1.70
CA GLU A 250 -9.82 -11.28 1.28
C GLU A 250 -9.52 -12.59 2.00
N ASN A 251 -8.36 -12.68 2.66
CA ASN A 251 -7.87 -13.89 3.30
C ASN A 251 -7.80 -13.73 4.83
N LEU A 252 -7.80 -14.86 5.54
CA LEU A 252 -7.61 -14.92 6.99
C LEU A 252 -6.23 -15.51 7.31
N TYR A 253 -5.46 -14.77 8.10
CA TYR A 253 -4.09 -15.13 8.46
C TYR A 253 -3.99 -15.36 9.96
N PHE A 254 -3.37 -16.48 10.35
CA PHE A 254 -3.01 -16.70 11.75
C PHE A 254 -1.76 -17.57 11.89
N VAL A 255 -1.10 -17.41 13.04
CA VAL A 255 0.08 -18.18 13.44
C VAL A 255 -0.29 -19.03 14.64
N ALA A 256 0.07 -20.31 14.64
CA ALA A 256 -0.07 -21.19 15.80
C ALA A 256 1.31 -21.57 16.35
N LEU A 257 1.50 -21.44 17.66
CA LEU A 257 2.75 -21.83 18.33
C LEU A 257 2.45 -22.72 19.53
N THR A 258 3.17 -23.84 19.61
CA THR A 258 3.20 -24.71 20.80
C THR A 258 4.61 -24.73 21.35
N VAL A 259 4.79 -24.26 22.59
CA VAL A 259 6.09 -24.33 23.26
C VAL A 259 6.24 -25.72 23.89
N THR A 260 7.05 -26.56 23.26
CA THR A 260 7.28 -27.96 23.67
C THR A 260 8.59 -28.13 24.42
N ASP A 261 9.56 -27.23 24.25
CA ASP A 261 10.85 -27.35 24.92
C ASP A 261 10.74 -26.92 26.39
N THR A 262 10.70 -27.92 27.28
CA THR A 262 10.68 -27.70 28.73
C THR A 262 12.04 -27.30 29.30
N THR A 263 13.10 -27.34 28.51
CA THR A 263 14.48 -27.02 28.92
C THR A 263 14.88 -25.58 28.62
N TYR A 264 14.13 -24.89 27.76
CA TYR A 264 14.35 -23.46 27.52
C TYR A 264 13.90 -22.63 28.71
N ALA A 265 14.82 -21.82 29.24
CA ALA A 265 14.62 -21.04 30.47
C ALA A 265 14.76 -19.53 30.23
N LYS A 266 14.70 -19.10 28.97
CA LYS A 266 14.73 -17.68 28.58
C LYS A 266 13.41 -17.26 27.96
N ASP A 267 13.18 -15.96 27.90
CA ASP A 267 11.98 -15.42 27.26
C ASP A 267 12.09 -15.61 25.75
N LEU A 268 10.96 -15.86 25.11
CA LEU A 268 10.85 -15.83 23.65
C LEU A 268 10.40 -14.43 23.21
N PHE A 269 10.50 -14.14 21.92
CA PHE A 269 10.04 -12.89 21.34
C PHE A 269 9.03 -13.14 20.22
N TYR A 270 8.00 -12.31 20.15
CA TYR A 270 7.23 -12.13 18.93
C TYR A 270 7.74 -10.86 18.24
N PHE A 271 7.77 -10.83 16.91
CA PHE A 271 8.28 -9.70 16.14
C PHE A 271 7.56 -9.59 14.78
N CYS A 272 7.85 -8.56 14.00
CA CYS A 272 7.35 -8.43 12.63
C CYS A 272 8.44 -8.85 11.64
N HIS A 273 8.13 -9.78 10.73
CA HIS A 273 9.08 -10.21 9.70
C HIS A 273 9.50 -9.09 8.74
N ILE A 274 8.63 -8.12 8.48
CA ILE A 274 8.89 -7.02 7.53
C ILE A 274 9.48 -5.78 8.22
N HIS A 275 9.05 -5.49 9.45
CA HIS A 275 9.38 -4.25 10.15
C HIS A 275 10.20 -4.51 11.42
N ALA A 276 11.48 -4.16 11.39
CA ALA A 276 12.36 -4.19 12.55
C ALA A 276 11.90 -3.24 13.67
N GLY A 277 12.30 -3.52 14.91
CA GLY A 277 12.03 -2.67 16.08
C GLY A 277 10.69 -2.94 16.75
N MET A 278 9.93 -3.95 16.29
CA MET A 278 8.57 -4.26 16.75
C MET A 278 8.52 -5.44 17.74
N SER A 279 9.66 -5.89 18.25
CA SER A 279 9.71 -7.10 19.07
C SER A 279 9.04 -6.92 20.42
N GLY A 280 8.17 -7.86 20.81
CA GLY A 280 7.64 -7.97 22.17
C GLY A 280 7.98 -9.30 22.82
N VAL A 281 7.75 -9.38 24.13
CA VAL A 281 8.25 -10.47 24.97
C VAL A 281 7.16 -11.52 25.22
N ILE A 282 7.54 -12.79 25.13
CA ILE A 282 6.73 -13.94 25.52
C ILE A 282 7.35 -14.61 26.75
N LYS A 283 6.63 -14.57 27.87
CA LYS A 283 6.94 -15.35 29.08
C LYS A 283 6.45 -16.78 28.94
N VAL A 284 7.35 -17.73 29.18
CA VAL A 284 7.01 -19.16 29.19
C VAL A 284 6.63 -19.57 30.61
N LEU A 285 5.44 -20.17 30.74
CA LEU A 285 4.91 -20.70 31.99
C LEU A 285 4.93 -22.23 31.98
N ASP A 286 5.10 -22.85 33.14
CA ASP A 286 4.95 -24.29 33.29
C ASP A 286 3.48 -24.74 33.37
N SER A 287 3.28 -26.06 33.53
CA SER A 287 1.96 -26.66 33.68
C SER A 287 1.12 -26.13 34.87
N SER A 288 1.77 -25.51 35.87
CA SER A 288 1.16 -24.89 37.05
C SER A 288 0.91 -23.38 36.89
N ALA A 289 1.16 -22.83 35.71
CA ALA A 289 1.10 -21.40 35.39
C ALA A 289 2.15 -20.55 36.13
N ALA A 290 3.24 -21.17 36.60
CA ALA A 290 4.38 -20.45 37.14
C ALA A 290 5.34 -20.07 36.02
N ALA A 291 5.86 -18.84 36.04
CA ALA A 291 6.88 -18.40 35.09
C ALA A 291 8.16 -19.22 35.25
N VAL A 292 8.62 -19.83 34.15
CA VAL A 292 9.86 -20.61 34.09
C VAL A 292 10.91 -19.97 33.19
N SER A 293 10.50 -19.08 32.28
CA SER A 293 11.43 -18.25 31.55
C SER A 293 11.99 -17.12 32.41
N THR A 294 13.22 -16.72 32.12
CA THR A 294 13.88 -15.56 32.71
C THR A 294 14.24 -14.57 31.63
N ALA A 295 14.22 -13.29 31.98
CA ALA A 295 14.65 -12.23 31.07
C ALA A 295 16.03 -12.51 30.47
N HIS A 296 16.19 -12.09 29.22
CA HIS A 296 17.49 -11.96 28.60
C HIS A 296 18.33 -10.89 29.31
N ALA A 297 19.65 -10.94 29.12
CA ALA A 297 20.49 -9.86 29.63
C ALA A 297 20.12 -8.54 28.95
N THR A 298 20.25 -7.41 29.65
CA THR A 298 19.96 -6.08 29.08
C THR A 298 20.87 -5.73 27.89
N SER A 299 22.03 -6.38 27.77
CA SER A 299 22.89 -6.27 26.59
C SER A 299 22.33 -6.95 25.34
N VAL A 300 21.29 -7.76 25.48
CA VAL A 300 20.58 -8.45 24.39
C VAL A 300 19.25 -7.76 24.12
N PHE A 301 18.51 -7.44 25.18
CA PHE A 301 17.25 -6.72 25.08
C PHE A 301 17.05 -5.85 26.32
N ASP A 302 17.06 -4.54 26.12
CA ASP A 302 16.68 -3.57 27.14
C ASP A 302 15.43 -2.83 26.66
N PRO A 303 14.24 -3.15 27.22
CA PRO A 303 12.99 -2.49 26.86
C PRO A 303 13.07 -0.96 26.94
N ALA A 304 13.90 -0.41 27.83
CA ALA A 304 14.01 1.02 28.05
C ALA A 304 14.73 1.76 26.89
N THR A 305 15.55 1.06 26.12
CA THR A 305 16.27 1.62 24.97
C THR A 305 15.81 1.05 23.64
N TYR A 306 15.19 -0.13 23.65
CA TYR A 306 14.67 -0.78 22.46
C TYR A 306 13.39 -0.13 21.96
N TYR A 307 12.43 0.13 22.88
CA TYR A 307 11.18 0.77 22.50
C TYR A 307 11.34 2.26 22.35
N MET A 308 11.17 2.70 21.12
CA MET A 308 11.08 4.08 20.72
C MET A 308 9.74 4.66 21.18
N THR A 309 9.73 5.31 22.34
CA THR A 309 8.52 5.89 22.92
C THR A 309 8.29 7.33 22.42
N PRO A 310 7.11 7.67 21.89
CA PRO A 310 6.81 9.03 21.45
C PRO A 310 6.82 10.02 22.63
N SER A 311 7.37 11.21 22.41
CA SER A 311 7.32 12.30 23.39
C SER A 311 5.88 12.77 23.66
N THR A 312 5.67 13.61 24.68
CA THR A 312 4.34 14.19 24.92
C THR A 312 3.85 15.05 23.75
N TYR A 313 4.78 15.64 22.98
CA TYR A 313 4.46 16.40 21.79
C TYR A 313 4.10 15.48 20.62
N ASP A 314 4.91 14.44 20.40
CA ASP A 314 4.63 13.45 19.38
C ASP A 314 3.28 12.74 19.61
N GLN A 315 2.94 12.43 20.87
CA GLN A 315 1.64 11.85 21.22
C GLN A 315 0.46 12.77 20.87
N SER A 316 0.62 14.10 20.97
CA SER A 316 -0.43 15.05 20.60
C SER A 316 -0.59 15.16 19.08
N CYS A 317 0.53 15.06 18.34
CA CYS A 317 0.55 15.06 16.89
C CYS A 317 0.24 13.68 16.25
N GLY A 318 0.34 12.59 17.03
CA GLY A 318 0.33 11.22 16.49
C GLY A 318 1.60 10.85 15.73
N THR A 319 2.70 11.55 15.94
CA THR A 319 3.97 11.40 15.19
C THR A 319 5.01 10.65 16.02
N TYR A 320 6.23 10.57 15.51
CA TYR A 320 7.41 10.13 16.24
C TYR A 320 8.64 10.96 15.89
N GLY A 321 9.49 11.25 16.87
CA GLY A 321 10.83 11.82 16.65
C GLY A 321 10.90 13.35 16.59
N LEU A 322 9.78 14.08 16.69
CA LEU A 322 9.77 15.55 16.52
C LEU A 322 10.40 16.32 17.70
N ASP A 323 10.40 15.72 18.90
CA ASP A 323 10.87 16.36 20.14
C ASP A 323 12.23 15.79 20.66
N GLY A 324 12.83 14.83 19.94
CA GLY A 324 13.92 13.98 20.47
C GLY A 324 15.33 14.22 19.91
N GLY A 325 15.51 15.01 18.85
CA GLY A 325 16.79 15.15 18.13
C GLY A 325 17.61 16.40 18.45
N SER A 326 18.83 16.48 17.90
CA SER A 326 19.67 17.70 17.86
C SER A 326 19.03 18.87 17.08
N THR A 327 17.87 18.62 16.49
CA THR A 327 17.08 19.45 15.56
C THR A 327 15.76 19.92 16.16
N SER A 328 15.49 19.63 17.45
CA SER A 328 14.19 19.90 18.09
C SER A 328 13.61 21.28 17.74
N TYR A 329 12.44 21.26 17.08
CA TYR A 329 11.62 22.43 16.75
C TYR A 329 11.41 23.34 17.98
N LYS A 330 11.35 22.75 19.17
CA LYS A 330 11.16 23.46 20.45
C LYS A 330 12.41 24.13 21.04
N SER A 331 13.62 23.83 20.54
CA SER A 331 14.86 24.45 21.05
C SER A 331 15.13 25.86 20.48
N GLY A 332 14.26 26.35 19.58
CA GLY A 332 14.21 27.76 19.18
C GLY A 332 15.42 28.25 18.38
N ALA A 333 16.22 27.35 17.80
CA ALA A 333 17.49 27.70 17.14
C ALA A 333 17.49 27.54 15.61
N THR A 334 16.65 26.69 15.00
CA THR A 334 16.79 26.33 13.58
C THR A 334 15.65 26.78 12.68
N CYS A 335 14.40 26.71 13.14
CA CYS A 335 13.23 27.05 12.31
C CYS A 335 12.36 28.13 12.98
N THR A 336 12.03 29.21 12.27
CA THR A 336 11.19 30.33 12.71
C THR A 336 9.74 30.25 12.20
N ASP A 337 8.86 31.11 12.72
CA ASP A 337 7.40 30.98 12.59
C ASP A 337 6.79 31.16 11.19
N GLU A 338 7.54 31.55 10.17
CA GLU A 338 7.01 31.90 8.82
C GLU A 338 7.56 31.01 7.68
N GLU A 339 8.14 29.86 8.01
CA GLU A 339 9.00 29.13 7.08
C GLU A 339 8.23 28.21 6.13
N PHE A 340 7.41 27.29 6.63
CA PHE A 340 6.77 26.26 5.79
C PHE A 340 5.27 26.45 5.57
N LEU A 341 4.57 27.12 6.50
CA LEU A 341 3.14 27.35 6.42
C LEU A 341 2.80 28.83 6.43
N CYS A 342 2.00 29.27 5.47
CA CYS A 342 1.35 30.57 5.52
C CYS A 342 0.06 30.45 6.33
N HIS A 343 0.08 31.04 7.52
CA HIS A 343 -1.08 31.14 8.39
C HIS A 343 -1.21 32.56 8.97
N THR A 344 -2.36 32.84 9.58
CA THR A 344 -2.56 34.07 10.35
C THR A 344 -2.72 33.73 11.82
N GLY A 345 -2.17 34.57 12.71
CA GLY A 345 -2.19 34.31 14.15
C GLY A 345 -1.16 33.26 14.58
N THR A 346 -1.24 32.82 15.83
CA THR A 346 -0.34 31.82 16.41
C THR A 346 -0.93 30.42 16.28
N LEU A 347 -0.15 29.45 15.84
CA LEU A 347 -0.54 28.04 15.88
C LEU A 347 -0.57 27.57 17.34
N ALA A 348 -1.62 26.85 17.72
CA ALA A 348 -1.69 26.25 19.05
C ALA A 348 -0.80 25.01 19.09
N GLU A 349 -0.08 24.79 20.19
CA GLU A 349 0.75 23.60 20.37
C GLU A 349 -0.08 22.32 20.18
N GLY A 350 0.41 21.41 19.32
CA GLY A 350 -0.29 20.17 18.98
C GLY A 350 -1.51 20.33 18.06
N SER A 351 -1.75 21.53 17.52
CA SER A 351 -2.69 21.70 16.40
C SER A 351 -2.12 21.10 15.12
N PHE A 352 -2.97 20.75 14.16
CA PHE A 352 -2.55 20.19 12.86
C PHE A 352 -1.44 21.03 12.21
N GLY A 353 -1.63 22.35 12.11
CA GLY A 353 -0.61 23.24 11.55
C GLY A 353 0.70 23.33 12.36
N ASP A 354 0.65 23.23 13.69
CA ASP A 354 1.86 23.20 14.52
C ASP A 354 2.65 21.91 14.31
N CYS A 355 1.96 20.77 14.28
CA CYS A 355 2.57 19.46 14.00
C CYS A 355 3.17 19.41 12.59
N LEU A 356 2.46 19.93 11.59
CA LEU A 356 2.90 20.01 10.20
C LEU A 356 4.18 20.84 10.06
N LYS A 357 4.20 22.02 10.69
CA LYS A 357 5.40 22.88 10.75
C LYS A 357 6.60 22.18 11.42
N ALA A 358 6.36 21.42 12.49
CA ALA A 358 7.43 20.71 13.19
C ALA A 358 8.04 19.59 12.32
N MET A 359 7.19 18.85 11.61
CA MET A 359 7.61 17.85 10.63
C MET A 359 8.44 18.45 9.50
N ASP A 360 7.94 19.51 8.86
CA ASP A 360 8.63 20.18 7.74
C ASP A 360 10.01 20.70 8.17
N CYS A 361 10.09 21.29 9.37
CA CYS A 361 11.34 21.76 9.96
C CYS A 361 12.35 20.61 10.19
N GLN A 362 11.88 19.47 10.69
CA GLN A 362 12.75 18.31 10.89
C GLN A 362 13.29 17.82 9.56
N MET A 363 12.42 17.67 8.55
CA MET A 363 12.81 17.21 7.22
C MET A 363 13.83 18.15 6.58
N ASP A 364 13.58 19.46 6.55
CA ASP A 364 14.52 20.46 6.02
C ASP A 364 15.90 20.35 6.68
N THR A 365 15.92 20.16 8.00
CA THR A 365 17.18 20.04 8.73
C THR A 365 17.89 18.73 8.44
N GLU A 366 17.18 17.60 8.41
CA GLU A 366 17.77 16.27 8.32
C GLU A 366 18.11 15.87 6.88
N MET A 367 17.38 16.39 5.89
CA MET A 367 17.67 16.25 4.46
C MET A 367 18.83 17.14 3.99
N MET A 368 19.24 18.13 4.78
CA MET A 368 20.47 18.86 4.52
C MET A 368 21.69 17.97 4.81
N THR A 369 22.18 17.28 3.78
CA THR A 369 23.20 16.23 3.94
C THR A 369 24.50 16.53 3.21
N THR A 370 25.59 15.93 3.70
CA THR A 370 26.88 15.97 3.01
C THR A 370 26.85 15.04 1.81
N LEU A 371 27.19 15.57 0.62
CA LEU A 371 27.28 14.78 -0.60
C LEU A 371 28.40 13.72 -0.47
N ASP A 372 28.02 12.44 -0.53
CA ASP A 372 28.99 11.35 -0.62
C ASP A 372 29.50 11.24 -2.06
N THR A 373 30.62 11.93 -2.32
CA THR A 373 31.29 11.91 -3.64
C THR A 373 31.80 10.52 -4.09
N ALA A 374 31.73 9.50 -3.22
CA ALA A 374 32.08 8.13 -3.56
C ALA A 374 30.85 7.23 -3.77
N SER A 375 29.63 7.68 -3.43
CA SER A 375 28.42 6.89 -3.56
C SER A 375 27.16 7.76 -3.68
N ASP A 376 26.63 7.85 -4.90
CA ASP A 376 25.34 8.47 -5.17
C ASP A 376 24.20 7.75 -4.41
N VAL A 377 24.31 6.42 -4.27
CA VAL A 377 23.35 5.60 -3.48
C VAL A 377 23.33 6.06 -2.02
N ALA A 378 24.49 6.24 -1.38
CA ALA A 378 24.54 6.71 0.01
C ALA A 378 23.95 8.12 0.15
N SER A 379 24.28 9.04 -0.76
CA SER A 379 23.72 10.39 -0.77
C SER A 379 22.19 10.39 -0.91
N PHE A 380 21.66 9.54 -1.79
CA PHE A 380 20.22 9.31 -1.93
C PHE A 380 19.61 8.79 -0.62
N MET A 381 20.20 7.76 0.02
CA MET A 381 19.67 7.23 1.28
C MET A 381 19.67 8.26 2.40
N HIS A 382 20.73 9.06 2.51
CA HIS A 382 20.85 10.10 3.54
C HIS A 382 19.77 11.17 3.44
N GLN A 383 19.25 11.46 2.24
CA GLN A 383 18.11 12.36 2.05
C GLN A 383 16.76 11.64 2.10
N MET A 384 16.64 10.47 1.49
CA MET A 384 15.36 9.76 1.39
C MET A 384 14.87 9.16 2.69
N ILE A 385 15.76 8.82 3.64
CA ILE A 385 15.36 8.36 4.98
C ILE A 385 14.55 9.46 5.70
N PRO A 386 15.09 10.67 5.97
CA PRO A 386 14.31 11.71 6.64
C PRO A 386 13.12 12.21 5.80
N HIS A 387 13.21 12.14 4.46
CA HIS A 387 12.09 12.42 3.57
C HIS A 387 10.92 11.43 3.81
N HIS A 388 11.15 10.12 3.81
CA HIS A 388 10.09 9.14 4.10
C HIS A 388 9.63 9.17 5.56
N GLU A 389 10.53 9.40 6.53
CA GLU A 389 10.13 9.57 7.95
C GLU A 389 9.16 10.76 8.13
N ASN A 390 9.37 11.86 7.38
CA ASN A 390 8.46 12.98 7.34
C ASN A 390 7.10 12.61 6.70
N ALA A 391 7.08 11.92 5.56
CA ALA A 391 5.83 11.45 4.94
C ALA A 391 5.02 10.51 5.85
N ILE A 392 5.69 9.58 6.53
CA ILE A 392 5.08 8.68 7.53
C ILE A 392 4.43 9.50 8.64
N ASN A 393 5.14 10.48 9.19
CA ASN A 393 4.60 11.35 10.24
C ASN A 393 3.42 12.21 9.74
N MET A 394 3.46 12.73 8.52
CA MET A 394 2.35 13.48 7.92
C MET A 394 1.11 12.60 7.77
N ALA A 395 1.29 11.37 7.30
CA ALA A 395 0.20 10.41 7.14
C ALA A 395 -0.43 10.03 8.50
N LYS A 396 0.40 9.80 9.52
CA LYS A 396 -0.07 9.55 10.88
C LYS A 396 -0.81 10.75 11.46
N LEU A 397 -0.32 11.97 11.26
CA LEU A 397 -1.00 13.18 11.70
C LEU A 397 -2.42 13.24 11.14
N LEU A 398 -2.59 13.02 9.83
CA LEU A 398 -3.91 13.06 9.20
C LEU A 398 -4.85 11.96 9.73
N LEU A 399 -4.34 10.73 9.90
CA LEU A 399 -5.10 9.64 10.53
C LEU A 399 -5.50 10.00 11.98
N LYS A 400 -4.61 10.65 12.74
CA LYS A 400 -4.86 11.02 14.14
C LYS A 400 -6.01 12.03 14.29
N GLN A 401 -6.16 12.94 13.34
CA GLN A 401 -7.24 13.95 13.37
C GLN A 401 -8.63 13.36 13.07
N ASN A 402 -8.73 12.12 12.57
CA ASN A 402 -9.97 11.56 12.03
C ASN A 402 -10.63 12.51 11.01
N ALA A 403 -9.81 13.16 10.16
CA ALA A 403 -10.28 14.16 9.21
C ALA A 403 -11.06 13.57 8.02
N LEU A 404 -10.96 12.25 7.81
CA LEU A 404 -11.62 11.52 6.72
C LEU A 404 -13.03 11.07 7.11
N THR A 405 -14.01 11.26 6.24
CA THR A 405 -15.39 10.80 6.43
C THR A 405 -15.53 9.37 5.89
N ILE A 406 -15.03 8.42 6.67
CA ILE A 406 -15.05 7.01 6.30
C ILE A 406 -16.41 6.39 6.64
N THR A 407 -17.25 6.15 5.63
CA THR A 407 -18.48 5.36 5.76
C THR A 407 -18.27 3.95 5.22
N ARG A 408 -17.43 3.15 5.91
CA ARG A 408 -17.40 1.70 5.63
C ARG A 408 -18.73 1.10 6.08
N ARG A 409 -19.60 0.72 5.13
CA ARG A 409 -20.58 -0.33 5.42
C ARG A 409 -19.75 -1.53 5.85
N LYS A 410 -19.89 -1.99 7.10
CA LYS A 410 -19.30 -3.26 7.56
C LYS A 410 -19.89 -4.39 6.72
N LEU A 411 -19.34 -4.65 5.54
CA LEU A 411 -19.65 -5.82 4.73
C LEU A 411 -18.55 -6.85 4.98
N ARG A 412 -18.59 -7.46 6.16
CA ARG A 412 -17.96 -8.78 6.36
C ARG A 412 -18.99 -9.91 6.22
N GLU A 413 -20.26 -9.57 5.98
CA GLU A 413 -21.36 -10.54 5.82
C GLU A 413 -21.74 -10.79 4.34
N GLU A 414 -21.24 -10.02 3.40
CA GLU A 414 -21.51 -10.21 1.97
C GLU A 414 -20.19 -9.98 1.24
N GLY A 415 -19.57 -11.05 0.72
CA GLY A 415 -18.31 -11.01 -0.02
C GLY A 415 -18.40 -10.20 -1.32
N ARG A 416 -18.59 -8.89 -1.18
CA ARG A 416 -18.60 -7.88 -2.25
C ARG A 416 -17.35 -7.02 -2.11
N ARG A 417 -16.65 -6.91 -3.22
CA ARG A 417 -15.54 -6.01 -3.47
C ARG A 417 -16.04 -4.55 -3.27
N LEU A 418 -15.21 -3.69 -2.68
CA LEU A 418 -15.57 -2.31 -2.29
C LEU A 418 -15.70 -1.35 -3.49
N ASP A 419 -15.28 -1.79 -4.67
CA ASP A 419 -15.10 -1.03 -5.90
C ASP A 419 -16.37 -0.93 -6.77
N ASP A 420 -17.31 -1.88 -6.69
CA ASP A 420 -18.53 -1.88 -7.51
C ASP A 420 -19.53 -0.74 -7.18
N ASP A 421 -19.37 -0.05 -6.05
CA ASP A 421 -20.35 0.94 -5.57
C ASP A 421 -19.84 2.41 -5.61
N GLY A 422 -18.59 2.71 -6.00
CA GLY A 422 -18.07 4.09 -6.03
C GLY A 422 -18.25 4.86 -4.70
N GLY A 423 -18.09 4.19 -3.56
CA GLY A 423 -18.74 4.60 -2.32
C GLY A 423 -17.98 5.49 -1.33
N CYS A 424 -16.65 5.59 -1.38
CA CYS A 424 -15.91 6.49 -0.49
C CYS A 424 -14.54 6.89 -1.03
N ALA A 425 -14.45 8.07 -1.66
CA ALA A 425 -13.16 8.68 -2.03
C ALA A 425 -12.19 8.78 -0.82
N ASP A 426 -12.74 9.01 0.38
CA ASP A 426 -11.95 9.05 1.62
C ASP A 426 -11.37 7.69 2.05
N CYS A 427 -11.88 6.57 1.54
CA CYS A 427 -11.29 5.25 1.80
C CYS A 427 -10.02 5.03 0.99
N ALA A 428 -9.98 5.46 -0.27
CA ALA A 428 -8.76 5.42 -1.07
C ALA A 428 -7.65 6.27 -0.43
N ILE A 429 -8.02 7.42 0.16
CA ILE A 429 -7.09 8.23 0.94
C ILE A 429 -6.64 7.48 2.20
N GLU A 430 -7.54 6.86 2.95
CA GLU A 430 -7.15 6.07 4.14
C GLU A 430 -6.17 4.94 3.79
N ASP A 431 -6.44 4.18 2.73
CA ASP A 431 -5.56 3.10 2.28
C ASP A 431 -4.21 3.63 1.79
N MET A 432 -4.20 4.78 1.12
CA MET A 432 -2.96 5.50 0.78
C MET A 432 -2.18 5.91 2.03
N LEU A 433 -2.83 6.44 3.08
CA LEU A 433 -2.15 6.81 4.33
C LEU A 433 -1.52 5.60 5.01
N TRP A 434 -2.24 4.47 5.07
CA TRP A 434 -1.67 3.22 5.57
C TRP A 434 -0.50 2.74 4.71
N SER A 435 -0.61 2.80 3.38
CA SER A 435 0.48 2.46 2.46
C SER A 435 1.70 3.34 2.70
N ILE A 436 1.54 4.65 2.86
CA ILE A 436 2.64 5.57 3.20
C ILE A 436 3.30 5.12 4.51
N ILE A 437 2.52 4.83 5.55
CA ILE A 437 3.08 4.45 6.87
C ILE A 437 3.87 3.14 6.82
N VAL A 438 3.29 2.08 6.26
CA VAL A 438 3.89 0.73 6.33
C VAL A 438 4.87 0.48 5.19
N VAL A 439 4.55 0.86 3.95
CA VAL A 439 5.45 0.62 2.81
C VAL A 439 6.67 1.52 2.89
N GLN A 440 6.50 2.82 3.13
CA GLN A 440 7.65 3.71 3.28
C GLN A 440 8.42 3.42 4.58
N GLY A 441 7.75 2.91 5.63
CA GLY A 441 8.40 2.40 6.84
C GLY A 441 9.37 1.24 6.54
N HIS A 442 8.95 0.26 5.74
CA HIS A 442 9.81 -0.80 5.25
C HIS A 442 10.95 -0.27 4.35
N GLN A 443 10.68 0.72 3.50
CA GLN A 443 11.71 1.36 2.68
C GLN A 443 12.77 2.04 3.54
N VAL A 444 12.39 2.75 4.60
CA VAL A 444 13.33 3.36 5.56
C VAL A 444 14.25 2.31 6.17
N ILE A 445 13.70 1.17 6.61
CA ILE A 445 14.49 0.05 7.16
C ILE A 445 15.46 -0.49 6.10
N THR A 446 14.96 -0.74 4.88
CA THR A 446 15.79 -1.21 3.75
C THR A 446 16.97 -0.29 3.46
N MET A 447 16.75 1.04 3.49
CA MET A 447 17.80 2.03 3.29
C MET A 447 18.83 2.03 4.43
N LYS A 448 18.38 1.95 5.69
CA LYS A 448 19.25 1.88 6.87
C LYS A 448 20.10 0.62 6.86
N ASP A 449 19.52 -0.52 6.51
CA ASP A 449 20.24 -1.79 6.39
C ASP A 449 21.28 -1.75 5.27
N TRP A 450 20.94 -1.17 4.11
CA TRP A 450 21.91 -0.98 3.03
C TRP A 450 23.08 -0.10 3.45
N LEU A 451 22.83 1.01 4.17
CA LEU A 451 23.88 1.88 4.70
C LEU A 451 24.79 1.12 5.68
N ALA A 452 24.20 0.38 6.62
CA ALA A 452 24.95 -0.44 7.59
C ALA A 452 25.81 -1.50 6.90
N ALA A 453 25.23 -2.26 5.97
CA ALA A 453 25.92 -3.30 5.19
C ALA A 453 27.09 -2.73 4.36
N ASN A 454 26.98 -1.48 3.91
CA ASN A 454 28.01 -0.79 3.13
C ASN A 454 28.95 0.10 3.97
N SER A 455 28.91 -0.02 5.31
CA SER A 455 29.73 0.76 6.25
C SER A 455 29.60 2.27 6.04
N LYS A 456 28.40 2.73 5.66
CA LYS A 456 28.04 4.14 5.58
C LYS A 456 27.39 4.58 6.90
N PRO A 457 27.53 5.84 7.32
CA PRO A 457 26.80 6.34 8.48
C PRO A 457 25.29 6.31 8.18
N GLU A 458 24.46 6.14 9.20
CA GLU A 458 22.99 6.15 9.05
C GLU A 458 22.48 7.53 8.61
N SER A 459 23.14 8.60 9.05
CA SER A 459 22.87 9.98 8.64
C SER A 459 24.16 10.69 8.23
N ALA A 460 24.05 11.61 7.27
CA ALA A 460 25.11 12.53 6.86
C ALA A 460 24.70 14.01 7.01
N THR A 461 23.75 14.30 7.90
CA THR A 461 23.26 15.66 8.14
C THR A 461 24.41 16.63 8.43
N CYS A 462 24.34 17.80 7.82
CA CYS A 462 25.32 18.88 7.95
C CYS A 462 24.63 20.19 8.32
N THR A 463 25.42 21.21 8.67
CA THR A 463 24.88 22.51 9.08
C THR A 463 25.46 23.63 8.25
N HIS A 464 24.58 24.43 7.66
CA HIS A 464 24.90 25.72 7.03
C HIS A 464 23.96 26.81 7.55
N SER A 465 24.35 28.08 7.39
CA SER A 465 23.43 29.20 7.66
C SER A 465 22.33 29.21 6.61
N HIS A 466 21.24 28.51 6.87
CA HIS A 466 20.09 28.48 5.97
C HIS A 466 19.43 29.87 5.93
N ARG A 467 19.20 30.41 4.72
CA ARG A 467 18.27 31.51 4.50
C ARG A 467 17.23 30.99 3.52
N MET A 468 16.19 30.38 4.08
CA MET A 468 14.95 30.08 3.37
C MET A 468 14.47 31.28 2.57
N LEU A 469 13.99 31.04 1.36
CA LEU A 469 13.31 31.96 0.44
C LEU A 469 12.77 33.26 1.10
N SER A 470 13.63 34.27 1.25
CA SER A 470 13.15 35.62 1.56
C SER A 470 12.50 36.16 0.29
N THR A 471 11.15 36.13 0.20
CA THR A 471 10.35 36.57 -0.97
C THR A 471 11.12 36.49 -2.27
N PRO A 472 11.19 35.32 -2.93
CA PRO A 472 11.85 35.22 -4.22
C PRO A 472 11.26 36.30 -5.14
N ASN A 473 12.13 37.10 -5.76
CA ASN A 473 11.77 37.95 -6.90
C ASN A 473 11.51 37.06 -8.13
N LEU A 474 10.81 35.94 -7.96
CA LEU A 474 10.39 35.11 -9.06
C LEU A 474 9.08 35.67 -9.60
N ARG A 475 9.23 36.35 -10.73
CA ARG A 475 8.38 35.97 -11.85
C ARG A 475 8.84 34.57 -12.25
N VAL A 476 8.34 33.53 -11.58
CA VAL A 476 8.33 32.19 -12.19
C VAL A 476 7.55 32.43 -13.47
N ALA A 477 8.24 32.59 -14.60
CA ALA A 477 7.53 32.42 -15.85
C ALA A 477 7.00 30.98 -15.75
N PRO A 478 5.68 30.75 -15.85
CA PRO A 478 5.19 29.38 -15.93
C PRO A 478 6.09 28.71 -16.96
N ALA A 479 6.74 27.62 -16.57
CA ALA A 479 7.56 26.87 -17.51
C ALA A 479 6.66 26.68 -18.71
N VAL A 480 7.01 27.32 -19.83
CA VAL A 480 6.23 27.15 -21.05
C VAL A 480 6.59 25.74 -21.46
N GLU A 481 5.81 24.79 -20.96
CA GLU A 481 5.89 23.39 -21.30
C GLU A 481 5.79 23.35 -22.80
N ALA A 482 6.91 23.06 -23.46
CA ALA A 482 6.90 22.92 -24.90
C ALA A 482 6.08 21.66 -25.20
N PRO A 483 4.96 21.77 -25.94
CA PRO A 483 4.23 20.60 -26.42
C PRO A 483 5.20 19.62 -27.04
N ARG A 484 5.13 18.35 -26.64
CA ARG A 484 5.87 17.32 -27.37
C ARG A 484 5.32 17.24 -28.79
N ARG A 485 6.13 17.65 -29.77
CA ARG A 485 6.02 17.05 -31.10
C ARG A 485 6.75 15.72 -31.03
N LEU A 486 6.04 14.63 -31.29
CA LEU A 486 6.64 13.32 -31.51
C LEU A 486 7.73 13.51 -32.56
N THR A 487 9.00 13.42 -32.16
CA THR A 487 10.13 13.61 -33.08
C THR A 487 10.41 12.27 -33.73
N GLY A 488 10.41 12.25 -35.06
CA GLY A 488 10.56 11.01 -35.82
C GLY A 488 11.83 10.23 -35.52
N HIS A 489 11.72 8.90 -35.56
CA HIS A 489 12.83 7.96 -35.46
C HIS A 489 13.04 7.19 -36.77
N ALA A 490 14.08 6.36 -36.82
CA ALA A 490 14.28 5.37 -37.87
C ALA A 490 13.53 4.08 -37.50
N GLY A 491 12.36 3.87 -38.11
CA GLY A 491 11.57 2.64 -38.08
C GLY A 491 10.50 2.69 -39.17
N THR A 492 9.48 1.84 -39.11
CA THR A 492 8.36 1.86 -40.06
C THR A 492 7.37 2.96 -39.72
N GLY A 493 7.81 4.20 -39.97
CA GLY A 493 7.12 5.44 -39.61
C GLY A 493 7.86 6.21 -38.52
N ALA A 494 7.59 7.50 -38.40
CA ALA A 494 8.17 8.41 -37.43
C ALA A 494 7.47 8.37 -36.05
N GLY A 495 6.36 7.63 -35.92
CA GLY A 495 5.56 7.63 -34.69
C GLY A 495 4.84 8.96 -34.44
N THR A 496 4.54 9.72 -35.50
CA THR A 496 3.87 11.03 -35.44
C THR A 496 2.47 10.96 -36.04
N GLU A 497 1.60 11.95 -35.80
CA GLU A 497 0.28 11.95 -36.45
C GLU A 497 0.36 11.93 -37.99
N ALA A 498 1.38 12.56 -38.58
CA ALA A 498 1.58 12.64 -40.03
C ALA A 498 2.25 11.39 -40.63
N ASP A 499 2.99 10.66 -39.80
CA ASP A 499 3.70 9.43 -40.18
C ASP A 499 3.67 8.46 -38.99
N PRO A 500 2.52 7.77 -38.77
CA PRO A 500 2.32 6.85 -37.67
C PRO A 500 3.27 5.65 -37.75
N CYS A 501 3.68 5.14 -36.59
CA CYS A 501 4.41 3.89 -36.51
C CYS A 501 3.52 2.70 -36.88
N VAL A 502 3.98 1.86 -37.80
CA VAL A 502 3.35 0.62 -38.21
C VAL A 502 4.28 -0.52 -37.82
N THR A 503 3.87 -1.48 -37.00
CA THR A 503 4.72 -2.63 -36.70
C THR A 503 4.99 -3.49 -37.95
N THR A 504 6.21 -4.01 -38.06
CA THR A 504 6.59 -5.04 -39.05
C THR A 504 6.72 -6.42 -38.43
N ASN A 505 6.56 -6.51 -37.11
CA ASN A 505 6.56 -7.75 -36.36
C ASN A 505 5.21 -8.45 -36.56
N CYS A 506 4.98 -8.95 -37.77
CA CYS A 506 3.75 -9.63 -38.15
C CYS A 506 4.02 -11.07 -38.58
N ASN A 507 3.03 -11.93 -38.40
CA ASN A 507 3.07 -13.27 -38.94
C ASN A 507 3.17 -13.24 -40.49
N THR A 508 3.52 -14.36 -41.11
CA THR A 508 3.72 -14.42 -42.58
C THR A 508 2.49 -14.02 -43.38
N ALA A 509 1.29 -14.21 -42.83
CA ALA A 509 0.04 -13.84 -43.47
C ALA A 509 -0.32 -12.35 -43.30
N GLY A 510 0.37 -11.61 -42.42
CA GLY A 510 0.03 -10.24 -42.05
C GLY A 510 -1.32 -10.10 -41.33
N THR A 511 -1.85 -11.19 -40.79
CA THR A 511 -3.16 -11.22 -40.10
C THR A 511 -3.03 -11.04 -38.59
N GLU A 512 -1.81 -11.15 -38.07
CA GLU A 512 -1.46 -10.95 -36.67
C GLU A 512 -0.16 -10.16 -36.61
N CYS A 513 -0.13 -9.10 -35.81
CA CYS A 513 1.02 -8.23 -35.64
C CYS A 513 1.24 -7.89 -34.16
N THR A 514 2.48 -7.65 -33.76
CA THR A 514 2.86 -7.41 -32.36
C THR A 514 3.49 -6.03 -32.18
N PHE A 515 3.11 -5.37 -31.08
CA PHE A 515 3.83 -4.27 -30.47
C PHE A 515 4.35 -4.73 -29.11
N THR A 516 5.62 -4.51 -28.84
CA THR A 516 6.26 -4.86 -27.56
C THR A 516 6.32 -3.60 -26.70
N ALA A 517 5.47 -3.52 -25.69
CA ALA A 517 5.34 -2.37 -24.80
C ALA A 517 6.48 -2.34 -23.78
N THR A 518 7.01 -1.15 -23.54
CA THR A 518 7.93 -0.81 -22.44
C THR A 518 7.53 0.55 -21.87
N VAL A 519 7.99 0.90 -20.69
CA VAL A 519 7.81 2.23 -20.08
C VAL A 519 9.17 2.87 -19.88
N ASP A 520 9.30 4.11 -20.33
CA ASP A 520 10.46 4.96 -20.02
C ASP A 520 10.10 5.88 -18.85
N PRO A 521 10.63 5.64 -17.63
CA PRO A 521 10.32 6.44 -16.46
C PRO A 521 10.83 7.88 -16.58
N HIS A 522 11.80 8.16 -17.46
CA HIS A 522 12.39 9.49 -17.64
C HIS A 522 11.70 10.33 -18.72
N ALA A 523 10.72 9.76 -19.43
CA ALA A 523 10.08 10.44 -20.54
C ALA A 523 9.05 11.49 -20.10
N GLY A 524 8.56 11.42 -18.86
CA GLY A 524 7.56 12.32 -18.28
C GLY A 524 7.41 12.15 -16.76
N PRO A 525 6.44 12.84 -16.13
CA PRO A 525 6.20 12.80 -14.68
C PRO A 525 5.96 11.39 -14.12
N SER A 526 5.11 10.59 -14.75
CA SER A 526 4.81 9.20 -14.40
C SER A 526 5.48 8.18 -15.34
N GLY A 527 6.35 8.65 -16.24
CA GLY A 527 6.88 7.86 -17.34
C GLY A 527 5.90 7.74 -18.52
N TYR A 528 6.38 7.20 -19.65
CA TYR A 528 5.57 7.04 -20.86
C TYR A 528 5.82 5.70 -21.55
N TYR A 529 4.78 5.14 -22.17
CA TYR A 529 4.91 3.96 -23.00
C TYR A 529 5.82 4.19 -24.19
N LYS A 530 6.55 3.14 -24.57
CA LYS A 530 7.28 2.99 -25.82
C LYS A 530 6.90 1.64 -26.43
N PHE A 531 7.02 1.53 -27.74
CA PHE A 531 6.96 0.25 -28.42
C PHE A 531 8.28 -0.01 -29.12
N ASN A 532 8.88 -1.18 -28.92
CA ASN A 532 10.20 -1.51 -29.49
C ASN A 532 10.20 -1.37 -31.02
N GLU A 533 9.09 -1.70 -31.67
CA GLU A 533 8.87 -1.59 -33.11
C GLU A 533 8.83 -0.13 -33.59
N CYS A 534 8.59 0.82 -32.68
CA CYS A 534 8.60 2.26 -32.89
C CYS A 534 9.89 2.94 -32.40
N GLY A 535 10.96 2.18 -32.15
CA GLY A 535 12.26 2.72 -31.78
C GLY A 535 12.24 3.59 -30.51
N ASP A 536 13.10 4.61 -30.47
CA ASP A 536 13.27 5.47 -29.29
C ASP A 536 12.28 6.65 -29.28
N VAL A 537 10.98 6.32 -29.31
CA VAL A 537 9.90 7.32 -29.26
C VAL A 537 8.94 6.95 -28.14
N ALA A 538 8.91 7.77 -27.08
CA ALA A 538 7.85 7.73 -26.06
C ALA A 538 6.49 8.04 -26.70
N MET A 539 5.38 7.57 -26.14
CA MET A 539 4.01 7.77 -26.62
C MET A 539 3.87 7.88 -28.16
N PRO A 540 4.36 6.91 -28.95
CA PRO A 540 4.30 7.03 -30.40
C PRO A 540 2.86 6.96 -30.90
N VAL A 541 2.52 7.76 -31.91
CA VAL A 541 1.28 7.50 -32.67
C VAL A 541 1.49 6.21 -33.45
N ILE A 542 0.66 5.20 -33.19
CA ILE A 542 0.68 3.93 -33.89
C ILE A 542 -0.44 3.84 -34.91
N SER A 543 -0.35 2.89 -35.84
CA SER A 543 -1.39 2.61 -36.82
C SER A 543 -1.77 1.13 -36.83
N MET A 544 -3.08 0.87 -36.80
CA MET A 544 -3.67 -0.46 -36.78
C MET A 544 -4.60 -0.65 -37.98
N LYS A 545 -4.40 -1.72 -38.74
CA LYS A 545 -5.30 -2.11 -39.84
C LYS A 545 -6.55 -2.78 -39.31
N ARG A 546 -7.71 -2.43 -39.87
CA ARG A 546 -8.97 -3.14 -39.60
C ARG A 546 -8.87 -4.62 -39.97
N GLY A 547 -9.49 -5.48 -39.18
CA GLY A 547 -9.52 -6.93 -39.38
C GLY A 547 -8.18 -7.66 -39.17
N VAL A 548 -7.12 -6.95 -38.78
CA VAL A 548 -5.85 -7.54 -38.33
C VAL A 548 -5.86 -7.61 -36.81
N LYS A 549 -5.38 -8.72 -36.26
CA LYS A 549 -5.20 -8.88 -34.83
C LYS A 549 -3.89 -8.25 -34.38
N TYR A 550 -3.96 -7.33 -33.43
CA TYR A 550 -2.78 -6.72 -32.82
C TYR A 550 -2.57 -7.26 -31.41
N ILE A 551 -1.35 -7.69 -31.11
CA ILE A 551 -0.90 -8.14 -29.80
C ILE A 551 -0.03 -7.04 -29.21
N PHE A 552 -0.38 -6.56 -28.02
CA PHE A 552 0.45 -5.68 -27.21
C PHE A 552 1.10 -6.53 -26.11
N ASP A 553 2.36 -6.88 -26.28
CA ASP A 553 3.14 -7.65 -25.31
C ASP A 553 3.62 -6.72 -24.18
N GLN A 554 3.16 -6.96 -22.95
CA GLN A 554 3.54 -6.20 -21.76
C GLN A 554 4.51 -6.99 -20.85
N SER A 555 5.20 -7.99 -21.39
CA SER A 555 6.11 -8.86 -20.62
C SER A 555 7.38 -8.17 -20.11
N ASP A 556 7.70 -6.95 -20.57
CA ASP A 556 8.88 -6.21 -20.12
C ASP A 556 8.66 -5.66 -18.71
N ALA A 557 9.70 -5.78 -17.86
CA ALA A 557 9.67 -5.43 -16.44
C ALA A 557 9.26 -3.98 -16.16
N SER A 558 9.51 -3.06 -17.10
CA SER A 558 9.09 -1.66 -16.97
C SER A 558 7.57 -1.46 -17.03
N ASN A 559 6.79 -2.44 -17.49
CA ASN A 559 5.32 -2.35 -17.51
C ASN A 559 4.68 -2.66 -16.15
N TRP A 560 5.42 -3.08 -15.13
CA TRP A 560 4.87 -3.24 -13.78
C TRP A 560 4.21 -1.93 -13.34
N TYR A 561 3.01 -2.00 -12.76
CA TYR A 561 2.17 -0.82 -12.46
C TYR A 561 1.66 0.00 -13.67
N HIS A 562 1.83 -0.52 -14.90
CA HIS A 562 1.35 0.11 -16.14
C HIS A 562 0.54 -0.86 -17.01
N PRO A 563 -0.67 -1.27 -16.58
CA PRO A 563 -1.59 -2.05 -17.41
C PRO A 563 -2.09 -1.21 -18.59
N LEU A 564 -2.05 -1.78 -19.80
CA LEU A 564 -2.45 -1.10 -21.03
C LEU A 564 -3.96 -1.16 -21.23
N GLY A 565 -4.60 0.00 -21.22
CA GLY A 565 -6.01 0.19 -21.58
C GLY A 565 -6.19 0.60 -23.04
N MET A 566 -7.41 0.44 -23.56
CA MET A 566 -7.82 0.93 -24.87
C MET A 566 -9.11 1.75 -24.73
N ALA A 567 -9.18 2.93 -25.33
CA ALA A 567 -10.33 3.82 -25.18
C ALA A 567 -10.68 4.57 -26.46
N TYR A 568 -11.92 5.05 -26.54
CA TYR A 568 -12.37 5.94 -27.62
C TYR A 568 -11.89 7.38 -27.39
N PHE A 569 -11.60 7.74 -26.14
CA PHE A 569 -11.15 9.06 -25.71
C PHE A 569 -9.86 8.97 -24.87
N PRO A 570 -9.09 10.05 -24.76
CA PRO A 570 -7.93 10.09 -23.87
C PRO A 570 -8.31 9.82 -22.41
N ASP A 571 -7.42 9.13 -21.70
CA ASP A 571 -7.47 8.84 -20.27
C ASP A 571 -8.76 8.13 -19.87
N GLY A 572 -9.10 7.05 -20.60
CA GLY A 572 -10.31 6.24 -20.43
C GLY A 572 -10.77 6.09 -18.97
N ALA A 573 -9.98 5.35 -18.18
CA ALA A 573 -10.29 5.04 -16.78
C ALA A 573 -10.29 6.26 -15.84
N HIS A 574 -9.70 7.40 -16.24
CA HIS A 574 -9.46 8.54 -15.36
C HIS A 574 -10.36 9.75 -15.63
N ALA A 575 -10.98 9.81 -16.81
CA ALA A 575 -11.75 10.98 -17.25
C ALA A 575 -13.28 10.77 -17.27
N GLY A 576 -13.76 9.60 -16.82
CA GLY A 576 -15.19 9.24 -16.89
C GLY A 576 -15.71 9.24 -18.33
N VAL A 577 -14.85 8.82 -19.26
CA VAL A 577 -15.13 8.75 -20.70
C VAL A 577 -15.17 7.31 -21.16
N ASP A 578 -15.78 7.09 -22.33
CA ASP A 578 -15.98 5.75 -22.85
C ASP A 578 -14.65 5.03 -23.19
N GLU A 579 -14.38 3.95 -22.47
CA GLU A 579 -13.38 2.95 -22.80
C GLU A 579 -13.83 2.05 -23.95
N LEU A 580 -12.91 1.25 -24.50
CA LEU A 580 -13.27 0.17 -25.40
C LEU A 580 -13.81 -1.01 -24.60
N GLU A 581 -15.11 -1.05 -24.44
CA GLU A 581 -15.80 -2.15 -23.76
C GLU A 581 -16.75 -2.90 -24.69
N PRO A 582 -17.02 -4.19 -24.42
CA PRO A 582 -17.91 -5.01 -25.26
C PRO A 582 -19.32 -4.42 -25.42
N GLY A 583 -19.79 -3.66 -24.44
CA GLY A 583 -21.11 -2.99 -24.45
C GLY A 583 -21.13 -1.58 -25.04
N ILE A 584 -19.98 -1.00 -25.42
CA ILE A 584 -19.87 0.41 -25.83
C ILE A 584 -19.53 0.51 -27.33
N THR A 585 -20.30 1.33 -28.05
CA THR A 585 -20.02 1.68 -29.46
C THR A 585 -20.16 3.17 -29.70
N GLN A 586 -19.22 3.71 -30.48
CA GLN A 586 -19.27 5.08 -30.99
C GLN A 586 -19.89 5.16 -32.40
N THR A 587 -20.28 4.01 -32.98
CA THR A 587 -20.86 3.94 -34.32
C THR A 587 -22.38 3.90 -34.24
N THR A 588 -23.01 4.95 -34.76
CA THR A 588 -24.48 5.05 -34.75
C THR A 588 -25.13 3.93 -35.55
N GLY A 589 -26.06 3.21 -34.90
CA GLY A 589 -26.82 2.12 -35.54
C GLY A 589 -26.14 0.76 -35.50
N ASP A 590 -25.00 0.64 -34.83
CA ASP A 590 -24.39 -0.66 -34.55
C ASP A 590 -25.21 -1.43 -33.51
N ALA A 591 -25.45 -2.71 -33.79
CA ALA A 591 -26.19 -3.61 -32.90
C ALA A 591 -25.29 -4.29 -31.87
N CYS A 592 -23.97 -4.14 -31.96
CA CYS A 592 -23.01 -4.85 -31.12
C CYS A 592 -23.20 -4.58 -29.62
N ALA A 593 -23.58 -3.35 -29.25
CA ALA A 593 -23.70 -2.93 -27.85
C ALA A 593 -24.79 -3.71 -27.12
N ALA A 594 -25.93 -3.95 -27.77
CA ALA A 594 -27.03 -4.71 -27.20
C ALA A 594 -26.67 -6.19 -26.96
N GLY A 595 -25.66 -6.71 -27.65
CA GLY A 595 -25.18 -8.07 -27.52
C GLY A 595 -23.89 -8.21 -26.72
N ASN A 596 -23.30 -7.10 -26.22
CA ASN A 596 -21.95 -7.06 -25.66
C ASN A 596 -20.90 -7.68 -26.59
N THR A 597 -21.04 -7.45 -27.90
CA THR A 597 -20.13 -7.99 -28.94
C THR A 597 -19.34 -6.89 -29.65
N CYS A 598 -19.30 -5.67 -29.12
CA CYS A 598 -18.52 -4.59 -29.71
C CYS A 598 -17.03 -4.90 -29.68
N GLN A 599 -16.25 -4.17 -30.46
CA GLN A 599 -14.81 -4.29 -30.42
C GLN A 599 -14.26 -3.78 -29.08
N ALA A 600 -13.55 -4.66 -28.40
CA ALA A 600 -12.89 -4.42 -27.13
C ALA A 600 -11.57 -5.19 -27.07
N PRO A 601 -10.57 -4.72 -26.30
CA PRO A 601 -9.38 -5.48 -25.99
C PRO A 601 -9.74 -6.81 -25.32
N ARG A 602 -8.87 -7.79 -25.47
CA ARG A 602 -8.91 -9.07 -24.77
C ARG A 602 -7.63 -9.22 -23.98
N TYR A 603 -7.74 -9.41 -22.67
CA TYR A 603 -6.59 -9.49 -21.77
C TYR A 603 -6.16 -10.93 -21.54
N PHE A 604 -4.85 -11.17 -21.48
CA PHE A 604 -4.29 -12.50 -21.34
C PHE A 604 -3.18 -12.57 -20.29
N LYS A 605 -3.13 -13.72 -19.62
CA LYS A 605 -2.11 -14.14 -18.66
C LYS A 605 -1.53 -15.47 -19.11
N ASP A 606 -0.22 -15.54 -19.33
CA ASP A 606 0.47 -16.74 -19.87
C ASP A 606 -0.18 -17.32 -21.13
N ASN A 607 -0.64 -16.43 -22.02
CA ASN A 607 -1.40 -16.75 -23.22
C ASN A 607 -2.79 -17.39 -22.98
N VAL A 608 -3.28 -17.41 -21.75
CA VAL A 608 -4.65 -17.78 -21.39
C VAL A 608 -5.49 -16.52 -21.30
N PHE A 609 -6.65 -16.53 -21.95
CA PHE A 609 -7.60 -15.42 -21.89
C PHE A 609 -8.05 -15.23 -20.44
N ALA A 610 -7.92 -14.02 -19.92
CA ALA A 610 -8.22 -13.68 -18.52
C ALA A 610 -9.73 -13.48 -18.28
N GLY A 611 -10.52 -13.34 -19.35
CA GLY A 611 -11.97 -13.29 -19.26
C GLY A 611 -12.64 -14.64 -19.48
N THR A 612 -13.97 -14.65 -19.52
CA THR A 612 -14.78 -15.86 -19.59
C THR A 612 -15.27 -16.19 -21.01
N THR A 613 -16.15 -15.36 -21.60
CA THR A 613 -16.87 -15.72 -22.84
C THR A 613 -16.65 -14.80 -24.01
N TYR A 614 -16.12 -13.59 -23.80
CA TYR A 614 -16.04 -12.57 -24.84
C TYR A 614 -15.04 -12.94 -25.96
N ASP A 615 -15.53 -12.95 -27.20
CA ASP A 615 -14.73 -13.06 -28.42
C ASP A 615 -15.44 -12.41 -29.62
N ASN A 616 -15.09 -11.15 -29.91
CA ASN A 616 -15.59 -10.42 -31.07
C ASN A 616 -14.96 -10.85 -32.41
N THR A 617 -13.95 -11.71 -32.38
CA THR A 617 -13.23 -12.20 -33.57
C THR A 617 -13.72 -13.55 -34.06
N ALA A 618 -14.53 -14.24 -33.26
CA ALA A 618 -15.14 -15.51 -33.63
C ALA A 618 -16.05 -15.38 -34.86
N ALA A 619 -16.18 -16.47 -35.64
CA ALA A 619 -17.05 -16.50 -36.83
C ALA A 619 -18.52 -16.15 -36.50
N THR A 620 -18.94 -16.39 -35.26
CA THR A 620 -20.12 -15.80 -34.66
C THR A 620 -19.65 -15.12 -33.38
N PRO A 621 -19.65 -13.77 -33.31
CA PRO A 621 -19.19 -13.05 -32.13
C PRO A 621 -19.89 -13.55 -30.87
N VAL A 622 -19.11 -13.77 -29.82
CA VAL A 622 -19.61 -14.17 -28.51
C VAL A 622 -19.47 -12.97 -27.60
N GLY A 623 -20.60 -12.55 -27.02
CA GLY A 623 -20.64 -11.41 -26.12
C GLY A 623 -20.32 -11.77 -24.69
N GLY A 624 -20.17 -10.74 -23.86
CA GLY A 624 -19.94 -10.84 -22.42
C GLY A 624 -19.30 -9.56 -21.91
N ASP A 625 -19.64 -9.15 -20.70
CA ASP A 625 -19.05 -7.95 -20.07
C ASP A 625 -17.63 -8.21 -19.58
N ASP A 626 -17.28 -9.47 -19.33
CA ASP A 626 -15.94 -9.86 -18.91
C ASP A 626 -15.02 -10.15 -20.12
N PHE A 627 -14.26 -9.12 -20.48
CA PHE A 627 -13.19 -9.17 -21.49
C PHE A 627 -11.79 -9.38 -20.89
N GLY A 628 -11.73 -9.72 -19.59
CA GLY A 628 -10.53 -10.12 -18.86
C GLY A 628 -9.79 -9.02 -18.12
N LEU A 629 -10.23 -7.76 -18.19
CA LEU A 629 -9.57 -6.64 -17.53
C LEU A 629 -9.57 -6.79 -16.00
N ASP A 630 -10.70 -7.19 -15.40
CA ASP A 630 -10.85 -7.37 -13.95
C ASP A 630 -9.93 -8.44 -13.36
N ASN A 631 -9.46 -9.38 -14.19
CA ASN A 631 -8.51 -10.42 -13.81
C ASN A 631 -7.06 -10.10 -14.23
N TYR A 632 -6.85 -8.98 -14.92
CA TYR A 632 -5.58 -8.56 -15.48
C TYR A 632 -5.00 -7.37 -14.72
N GLU A 633 -5.77 -6.30 -14.57
CA GLU A 633 -5.32 -5.05 -13.95
C GLU A 633 -4.92 -5.23 -12.48
N PRO A 634 -5.68 -5.95 -11.62
CA PRO A 634 -5.30 -6.08 -10.21
C PRO A 634 -3.94 -6.75 -9.99
N GLU A 635 -3.47 -7.56 -10.94
CA GLU A 635 -2.16 -8.19 -10.86
C GLU A 635 -1.02 -7.17 -11.03
N PHE A 636 -1.26 -5.99 -11.61
CA PHE A 636 -0.23 -4.94 -11.75
C PHE A 636 0.09 -4.22 -10.44
N PHE A 637 -0.71 -4.42 -9.40
CA PHE A 637 -0.47 -3.89 -8.06
C PHE A 637 0.27 -4.88 -7.14
N ILE A 638 0.41 -6.16 -7.53
CA ILE A 638 1.12 -7.16 -6.71
C ILE A 638 2.64 -6.90 -6.74
N PRO A 639 3.41 -7.49 -5.81
CA PRO A 639 4.85 -7.33 -5.78
C PRO A 639 5.49 -7.61 -7.14
N LYS A 640 6.39 -6.73 -7.58
CA LYS A 640 7.01 -6.77 -8.91
C LYS A 640 7.64 -8.13 -9.24
N GLY A 641 8.27 -8.78 -8.26
CA GLY A 641 8.84 -10.13 -8.42
C GLY A 641 7.80 -11.19 -8.80
N ASP A 642 6.63 -11.16 -8.14
CA ASP A 642 5.52 -12.08 -8.40
C ASP A 642 4.84 -11.72 -9.74
N TRP A 643 4.68 -10.43 -10.05
CA TRP A 643 4.16 -9.99 -11.34
C TRP A 643 5.03 -10.49 -12.51
N LEU A 644 6.37 -10.47 -12.39
CA LEU A 644 7.29 -10.93 -13.42
C LEU A 644 7.18 -12.43 -13.76
N ALA A 645 6.58 -13.22 -12.86
CA ALA A 645 6.35 -14.65 -13.05
C ALA A 645 5.30 -14.93 -14.14
N THR A 646 4.35 -14.02 -14.34
CA THR A 646 3.29 -14.12 -15.35
C THR A 646 3.66 -13.31 -16.60
N LYS A 647 3.23 -13.75 -17.77
CA LYS A 647 3.35 -12.99 -19.03
C LYS A 647 2.02 -12.38 -19.44
N TYR A 648 2.01 -11.06 -19.53
CA TYR A 648 0.83 -10.25 -19.81
C TYR A 648 0.82 -9.76 -21.24
N LYS A 649 -0.35 -9.84 -21.89
CA LYS A 649 -0.57 -9.23 -23.19
C LYS A 649 -2.02 -8.82 -23.38
N VAL A 650 -2.22 -7.85 -24.27
CA VAL A 650 -3.54 -7.40 -24.73
C VAL A 650 -3.69 -7.73 -26.21
N GLU A 651 -4.78 -8.37 -26.61
CA GLU A 651 -5.12 -8.58 -28.02
C GLU A 651 -6.28 -7.67 -28.44
N LEU A 652 -6.13 -6.92 -29.52
CA LEU A 652 -7.18 -6.05 -30.06
C LEU A 652 -7.34 -6.27 -31.57
N THR A 653 -8.58 -6.44 -32.01
CA THR A 653 -8.95 -6.45 -33.42
C THR A 653 -10.04 -5.41 -33.66
N ILE A 654 -9.78 -4.46 -34.55
CA ILE A 654 -10.77 -3.47 -34.97
C ILE A 654 -11.69 -4.13 -36.00
N THR A 655 -12.88 -4.52 -35.56
CA THR A 655 -13.90 -5.20 -36.38
C THR A 655 -14.90 -4.22 -36.99
N ASP A 656 -15.04 -3.03 -36.40
CA ASP A 656 -15.93 -2.00 -36.93
C ASP A 656 -15.36 -1.38 -38.21
N THR A 657 -16.03 -1.66 -39.32
CA THR A 657 -15.66 -1.16 -40.65
C THR A 657 -16.14 0.27 -40.92
N ALA A 658 -17.00 0.83 -40.07
CA ALA A 658 -17.51 2.19 -40.17
C ALA A 658 -16.76 3.15 -39.22
N TYR A 659 -16.20 2.68 -38.10
CA TYR A 659 -15.51 3.54 -37.14
C TYR A 659 -14.27 4.24 -37.73
N ALA A 660 -14.35 5.55 -37.92
CA ALA A 660 -13.39 6.36 -38.66
C ALA A 660 -12.82 7.52 -37.83
N THR A 661 -12.76 7.35 -36.51
CA THR A 661 -12.14 8.30 -35.59
C THR A 661 -10.87 7.68 -35.01
N ASP A 662 -9.94 8.50 -34.50
CA ASP A 662 -8.78 7.99 -33.77
C ASP A 662 -9.22 7.22 -32.51
N MET A 663 -8.39 6.29 -32.04
CA MET A 663 -8.55 5.60 -30.76
C MET A 663 -7.33 5.87 -29.89
N PHE A 664 -7.37 5.42 -28.63
CA PHE A 664 -6.28 5.62 -27.69
C PHE A 664 -5.85 4.31 -27.04
N TYR A 665 -4.54 4.16 -26.86
CA TYR A 665 -4.00 3.26 -25.84
C TYR A 665 -3.61 4.13 -24.63
N PHE A 666 -3.78 3.65 -23.41
CA PHE A 666 -3.49 4.43 -22.20
C PHE A 666 -3.05 3.54 -21.04
N CYS A 667 -2.65 4.12 -19.92
CA CYS A 667 -2.37 3.36 -18.70
C CYS A 667 -3.60 3.36 -17.79
N HIS A 668 -4.07 2.19 -17.39
CA HIS A 668 -5.27 2.09 -16.54
C HIS A 668 -5.03 2.65 -15.13
N ILE A 669 -3.77 2.65 -14.66
CA ILE A 669 -3.39 3.14 -13.32
C ILE A 669 -2.92 4.60 -13.35
N HIS A 670 -2.22 5.01 -14.41
CA HIS A 670 -1.57 6.32 -14.47
C HIS A 670 -2.18 7.21 -15.55
N ALA A 671 -2.92 8.25 -15.15
CA ALA A 671 -3.42 9.28 -16.04
C ALA A 671 -2.29 10.05 -16.76
N GLY A 672 -2.62 10.67 -17.90
CA GLY A 672 -1.65 11.43 -18.70
C GLY A 672 -0.78 10.56 -19.62
N MET A 673 -1.06 9.26 -19.69
CA MET A 673 -0.32 8.28 -20.51
C MET A 673 -1.11 7.81 -21.73
N SER A 674 -1.97 8.65 -22.32
CA SER A 674 -2.74 8.30 -23.52
C SER A 674 -1.96 8.55 -24.80
N GLY A 675 -1.83 7.53 -25.66
CA GLY A 675 -1.25 7.61 -26.99
C GLY A 675 -2.26 7.30 -28.08
N ILE A 676 -1.99 7.78 -29.29
CA ILE A 676 -2.97 7.76 -30.39
C ILE A 676 -2.80 6.50 -31.24
N ILE A 677 -3.92 5.87 -31.56
CA ILE A 677 -4.05 4.79 -32.54
C ILE A 677 -4.78 5.34 -33.77
N LYS A 678 -4.07 5.37 -34.91
CA LYS A 678 -4.65 5.61 -36.22
C LYS A 678 -5.24 4.33 -36.79
N ILE A 679 -6.40 4.43 -37.41
CA ILE A 679 -7.05 3.27 -38.04
C ILE A 679 -6.73 3.29 -39.52
N ALA A 680 -6.22 2.18 -40.03
CA ALA A 680 -5.92 1.98 -41.43
C ALA A 680 -6.91 1.01 -42.09
N ASP A 681 -7.18 1.26 -43.37
CA ASP A 681 -7.97 0.37 -44.21
C ASP A 681 -7.31 -1.02 -44.34
N ALA A 682 -8.14 -2.06 -44.28
CA ALA A 682 -7.68 -3.44 -44.28
C ALA A 682 -6.91 -3.84 -45.55
N THR A 683 -7.26 -3.26 -46.71
CA THR A 683 -6.71 -3.66 -48.01
C THR A 683 -5.54 -2.78 -48.44
N THR A 684 -5.70 -1.47 -48.31
CA THR A 684 -4.73 -0.48 -48.81
C THR A 684 -3.68 -0.11 -47.76
N GLY A 685 -3.97 -0.31 -46.47
CA GLY A 685 -3.13 0.15 -45.37
C GLY A 685 -3.09 1.68 -45.20
N ALA A 686 -3.92 2.41 -45.95
CA ALA A 686 -4.03 3.86 -45.82
C ALA A 686 -4.81 4.22 -44.54
N VAL A 687 -4.37 5.24 -43.81
CA VAL A 687 -5.10 5.75 -42.64
C VAL A 687 -6.45 6.29 -43.08
N VAL A 688 -7.51 5.80 -42.44
CA VAL A 688 -8.92 6.21 -42.64
C VAL A 688 -9.48 6.94 -41.44
N SER A 689 -8.86 6.83 -40.25
CA SER A 689 -9.31 7.59 -39.08
C SER A 689 -9.05 9.08 -39.24
N THR A 690 -9.94 9.87 -38.65
CA THR A 690 -9.82 11.32 -38.57
C THR A 690 -9.84 11.77 -37.12
N LYS A 691 -9.14 12.86 -36.84
CA LYS A 691 -9.12 13.49 -35.51
C LYS A 691 -10.37 14.34 -35.33
N THR A 692 -11.05 14.21 -34.20
CA THR A 692 -12.18 15.06 -33.81
C THR A 692 -11.81 15.93 -32.61
N ALA A 693 -12.65 16.93 -32.28
CA ALA A 693 -12.44 17.75 -31.09
C ALA A 693 -12.45 16.92 -29.80
N ALA A 694 -13.34 15.92 -29.70
CA ALA A 694 -13.45 15.05 -28.53
C ALA A 694 -12.25 14.10 -28.39
N THR A 695 -11.57 13.77 -29.50
CA THR A 695 -10.37 12.93 -29.54
C THR A 695 -9.09 13.74 -29.75
N THR A 696 -9.09 15.02 -29.34
CA THR A 696 -7.91 15.86 -29.44
C THR A 696 -7.23 15.93 -28.07
N LEU A 697 -6.01 15.40 -28.00
CA LEU A 697 -5.14 15.68 -26.86
C LEU A 697 -4.84 17.18 -26.79
N PRO A 698 -4.97 17.82 -25.60
CA PRO A 698 -4.47 19.17 -25.36
C PRO A 698 -3.01 19.32 -25.78
N ALA A 699 -2.61 20.53 -26.18
CA ALA A 699 -1.24 20.78 -26.63
C ALA A 699 -0.20 20.48 -25.55
N ASP A 700 -0.55 20.71 -24.29
CA ASP A 700 0.23 20.50 -23.09
C ASP A 700 -0.02 19.14 -22.42
N TYR A 701 -0.71 18.22 -23.10
CA TYR A 701 -1.01 16.89 -22.57
C TYR A 701 0.26 16.12 -22.22
N TYR A 702 1.17 15.99 -23.20
CA TYR A 702 2.47 15.37 -22.96
C TYR A 702 3.44 16.37 -22.33
N LYS A 703 3.62 16.19 -21.05
CA LYS A 703 4.66 16.80 -20.23
C LYS A 703 6.04 16.34 -20.73
N THR A 704 6.89 17.26 -21.18
CA THR A 704 8.22 16.95 -21.75
C THR A 704 9.36 17.47 -20.87
N PRO A 705 10.35 16.64 -20.53
CA PRO A 705 11.48 17.09 -19.74
C PRO A 705 12.31 18.11 -20.54
N THR A 706 12.71 19.19 -19.89
CA THR A 706 13.63 20.19 -20.46
C THR A 706 15.02 19.57 -20.69
N THR A 707 15.94 20.31 -21.31
CA THR A 707 17.35 19.88 -21.43
C THR A 707 17.97 19.59 -20.07
N TYR A 708 17.64 20.40 -19.05
CA TYR A 708 18.16 20.21 -17.71
C TYR A 708 17.56 18.96 -17.05
N ASP A 709 16.23 18.82 -17.10
CA ASP A 709 15.53 17.65 -16.55
C ASP A 709 16.06 16.35 -17.17
N LYS A 710 16.29 16.32 -18.49
CA LYS A 710 16.89 15.17 -19.20
C LYS A 710 18.29 14.83 -18.70
N SER A 711 19.09 15.83 -18.32
CA SER A 711 20.42 15.58 -17.74
C SER A 711 20.32 14.94 -16.36
N CYS A 712 19.31 15.31 -15.59
CA CYS A 712 19.02 14.76 -14.26
C CYS A 712 18.15 13.49 -14.29
N GLY A 713 17.60 13.10 -15.45
CA GLY A 713 16.62 12.00 -15.54
C GLY A 713 15.28 12.30 -14.86
N SER A 714 14.96 13.58 -14.64
CA SER A 714 13.86 14.06 -13.79
C SER A 714 12.77 14.76 -14.60
N TYR A 715 11.82 15.40 -13.93
CA TYR A 715 10.82 16.28 -14.53
C TYR A 715 10.55 17.51 -13.65
N GLY A 716 10.42 18.69 -14.27
CA GLY A 716 9.88 19.89 -13.64
C GLY A 716 10.85 20.67 -12.74
N ILE A 717 12.16 20.36 -12.75
CA ILE A 717 13.14 20.96 -11.85
C ILE A 717 13.98 22.08 -12.49
N ASP A 718 13.84 22.30 -13.80
CA ASP A 718 14.63 23.29 -14.56
C ASP A 718 14.54 24.71 -13.99
N ALA A 719 13.40 25.13 -13.44
CA ALA A 719 13.23 26.45 -12.84
C ALA A 719 13.97 26.62 -11.50
N PHE A 720 14.34 25.50 -10.87
CA PHE A 720 14.85 25.41 -9.50
C PHE A 720 16.37 25.27 -9.43
N GLN A 721 17.04 25.32 -10.58
CA GLN A 721 18.50 25.43 -10.64
C GLN A 721 19.01 26.61 -9.81
N THR A 722 20.10 26.38 -9.07
CA THR A 722 20.82 27.44 -8.34
C THR A 722 21.19 28.60 -9.28
N SER A 723 21.54 28.29 -10.53
CA SER A 723 21.92 29.27 -11.57
C SER A 723 20.79 30.22 -11.98
N LYS A 724 19.52 29.87 -11.73
CA LYS A 724 18.34 30.66 -12.10
C LYS A 724 17.77 31.49 -10.96
N GLY A 725 18.39 31.41 -9.78
CA GLY A 725 18.09 32.30 -8.65
C GLY A 725 16.81 31.97 -7.89
N ALA A 726 16.13 30.86 -8.19
CA ALA A 726 15.08 30.32 -7.33
C ALA A 726 15.66 29.96 -5.95
N CYS A 727 16.78 29.23 -5.95
CA CYS A 727 17.46 28.75 -4.73
C CYS A 727 18.92 29.21 -4.69
N GLY A 728 19.19 30.42 -5.20
CA GLY A 728 20.55 30.95 -5.34
C GLY A 728 21.30 31.20 -4.01
N ASN A 729 20.60 31.17 -2.87
CA ASN A 729 21.16 31.37 -1.53
C ASN A 729 20.89 30.17 -0.59
N GLU A 730 20.31 29.09 -1.11
CA GLU A 730 19.91 27.92 -0.31
C GLU A 730 20.93 26.80 -0.46
N HIS A 731 21.02 25.97 0.58
CA HIS A 731 22.06 24.97 0.74
C HIS A 731 21.42 23.65 1.17
N PHE A 732 20.89 22.89 0.21
CA PHE A 732 20.30 21.57 0.48
C PHE A 732 21.35 20.44 0.55
N VAL A 733 22.47 20.62 -0.15
CA VAL A 733 23.57 19.64 -0.19
C VAL A 733 24.87 20.30 0.24
N CYS A 734 25.49 19.79 1.31
CA CYS A 734 26.81 20.24 1.76
C CYS A 734 27.90 19.55 0.96
N THR A 735 28.70 20.34 0.27
CA THR A 735 29.83 19.80 -0.49
C THR A 735 30.96 20.80 -0.62
N THR A 736 32.18 20.29 -0.64
CA THR A 736 33.38 21.06 -1.01
C THR A 736 33.78 20.83 -2.46
N ALA A 737 33.18 19.84 -3.12
CA ALA A 737 33.38 19.57 -4.53
C ALA A 737 32.51 20.51 -5.37
N ALA A 738 32.96 20.81 -6.58
CA ALA A 738 32.11 21.50 -7.54
C ALA A 738 30.90 20.62 -7.89
N THR A 739 29.72 21.23 -8.01
CA THR A 739 28.50 20.63 -8.54
C THR A 739 28.20 21.25 -9.91
N PRO A 740 28.83 20.77 -11.00
CA PRO A 740 28.49 21.24 -12.34
C PRO A 740 27.01 21.01 -12.65
N SER A 741 26.44 21.85 -13.52
CA SER A 741 25.07 21.68 -14.00
C SER A 741 24.84 20.27 -14.56
N GLY A 742 23.80 19.59 -14.08
CA GLY A 742 23.45 18.21 -14.45
C GLY A 742 24.26 17.12 -13.73
N SER A 743 25.12 17.48 -12.77
CA SER A 743 25.74 16.49 -11.86
C SER A 743 24.73 16.02 -10.82
N PHE A 744 24.97 14.85 -10.21
CA PHE A 744 24.08 14.27 -9.20
C PHE A 744 23.74 15.27 -8.07
N GLY A 745 24.76 15.93 -7.48
CA GLY A 745 24.53 16.94 -6.43
C GLY A 745 23.82 18.22 -6.90
N ASP A 746 23.99 18.63 -8.16
CA ASP A 746 23.26 19.78 -8.74
C ASP A 746 21.79 19.44 -8.98
N CYS A 747 21.52 18.21 -9.45
CA CYS A 747 20.17 17.69 -9.63
C CYS A 747 19.45 17.55 -8.28
N LEU A 748 20.07 16.93 -7.28
CA LEU A 748 19.52 16.84 -5.91
C LEU A 748 19.18 18.23 -5.35
N SER A 749 20.12 19.19 -5.45
CA SER A 749 19.89 20.55 -4.97
C SER A 749 18.68 21.23 -5.64
N SER A 750 18.43 20.94 -6.92
CA SER A 750 17.29 21.50 -7.65
C SER A 750 15.97 20.79 -7.32
N MET A 751 16.02 19.51 -6.96
CA MET A 751 14.87 18.72 -6.50
C MET A 751 14.43 19.18 -5.10
N ASP A 752 15.37 19.29 -4.16
CA ASP A 752 15.12 19.80 -2.82
C ASP A 752 14.57 21.23 -2.83
N CYS A 753 15.13 22.09 -3.69
CA CYS A 753 14.64 23.43 -3.95
C CYS A 753 13.18 23.45 -4.48
N ALA A 754 12.85 22.53 -5.39
CA ALA A 754 11.49 22.42 -5.91
C ALA A 754 10.51 21.96 -4.83
N MET A 755 10.92 21.02 -3.98
CA MET A 755 10.13 20.55 -2.84
C MET A 755 9.89 21.70 -1.85
N ASP A 756 10.95 22.35 -1.37
CA ASP A 756 10.87 23.44 -0.39
C ASP A 756 9.93 24.56 -0.87
N TYR A 757 10.10 24.98 -2.13
CA TYR A 757 9.25 26.02 -2.72
C TYR A 757 7.78 25.60 -2.78
N ASN A 758 7.48 24.39 -3.23
CA ASN A 758 6.09 23.96 -3.48
C ASN A 758 5.38 23.47 -2.22
N MET A 759 6.11 22.93 -1.23
CA MET A 759 5.58 22.55 0.09
C MET A 759 5.28 23.75 0.98
N LYS A 760 5.80 24.94 0.65
CA LYS A 760 5.41 26.18 1.30
C LYS A 760 3.97 26.58 0.96
N THR A 761 3.02 26.14 1.77
CA THR A 761 1.59 26.22 1.46
C THR A 761 0.80 27.05 2.46
N THR A 762 -0.37 27.52 2.06
CA THR A 762 -1.35 28.09 3.00
C THR A 762 -2.00 26.97 3.80
N LEU A 763 -2.18 27.18 5.11
CA LEU A 763 -2.96 26.27 5.93
C LEU A 763 -4.46 26.42 5.61
N ASP A 764 -5.08 25.39 5.01
CA ASP A 764 -6.52 25.34 4.75
C ASP A 764 -7.26 24.96 6.04
N SER A 765 -8.53 25.34 6.11
CA SER A 765 -9.44 24.88 7.17
C SER A 765 -9.73 23.38 7.14
N ASN A 766 -9.45 22.70 6.03
CA ASN A 766 -9.55 21.26 5.85
C ASN A 766 -8.14 20.66 5.86
N ASP A 767 -7.81 19.94 6.91
CA ASP A 767 -6.52 19.28 7.12
C ASP A 767 -6.14 18.35 5.96
N VAL A 768 -7.11 17.69 5.31
CA VAL A 768 -6.87 16.84 4.13
C VAL A 768 -6.30 17.67 2.97
N VAL A 769 -6.79 18.89 2.77
CA VAL A 769 -6.32 19.77 1.69
C VAL A 769 -4.89 20.24 1.95
N SER A 770 -4.58 20.63 3.20
CA SER A 770 -3.22 21.01 3.57
C SER A 770 -2.25 19.83 3.46
N PHE A 771 -2.67 18.63 3.85
CA PHE A 771 -1.91 17.41 3.59
C PHE A 771 -1.65 17.21 2.09
N MET A 772 -2.68 17.26 1.23
CA MET A 772 -2.47 17.05 -0.22
C MET A 772 -1.53 18.10 -0.83
N TRP A 773 -1.68 19.38 -0.46
CA TRP A 773 -0.84 20.45 -0.99
C TRP A 773 0.64 20.31 -0.64
N GLN A 774 0.98 19.66 0.47
CA GLN A 774 2.37 19.37 0.83
C GLN A 774 2.83 17.99 0.35
N MET A 775 1.98 16.97 0.43
CA MET A 775 2.35 15.60 0.07
C MET A 775 2.53 15.42 -1.44
N ILE A 776 1.82 16.17 -2.29
CA ILE A 776 2.03 16.14 -3.74
C ILE A 776 3.46 16.53 -4.12
N PRO A 777 3.96 17.75 -3.79
CA PRO A 777 5.34 18.12 -4.11
C PRO A 777 6.38 17.28 -3.36
N HIS A 778 6.05 16.78 -2.16
CA HIS A 778 6.88 15.83 -1.42
C HIS A 778 7.08 14.52 -2.23
N HIS A 779 6.01 13.87 -2.69
CA HIS A 779 6.14 12.67 -3.54
C HIS A 779 6.73 12.97 -4.92
N GLU A 780 6.46 14.13 -5.53
CA GLU A 780 7.11 14.53 -6.79
C GLU A 780 8.65 14.62 -6.62
N ASN A 781 9.12 15.04 -5.44
CA ASN A 781 10.54 15.05 -5.09
C ASN A 781 11.11 13.63 -4.97
N ALA A 782 10.46 12.75 -4.21
CA ALA A 782 10.86 11.34 -4.08
C ALA A 782 10.94 10.62 -5.44
N VAL A 783 9.93 10.79 -6.29
CA VAL A 783 9.91 10.23 -7.65
C VAL A 783 11.10 10.75 -8.46
N ASN A 784 11.40 12.05 -8.40
CA ASN A 784 12.53 12.64 -9.11
C ASN A 784 13.88 12.14 -8.57
N MET A 785 14.06 12.02 -7.25
CA MET A 785 15.26 11.47 -6.63
C MET A 785 15.49 10.00 -7.04
N ALA A 786 14.43 9.19 -7.02
CA ALA A 786 14.52 7.79 -7.45
C ALA A 786 14.90 7.69 -8.93
N LYS A 787 14.28 8.48 -9.80
CA LYS A 787 14.67 8.55 -11.22
C LYS A 787 16.10 9.03 -11.41
N LEU A 788 16.58 9.99 -10.63
CA LEU A 788 17.98 10.43 -10.70
C LEU A 788 18.93 9.26 -10.39
N LEU A 789 18.65 8.48 -9.35
CA LEU A 789 19.50 7.33 -9.00
C LEU A 789 19.46 6.24 -10.09
N MET A 790 18.27 5.92 -10.62
CA MET A 790 18.11 5.02 -11.77
C MET A 790 18.91 5.50 -12.98
N LYS A 791 18.91 6.81 -13.25
CA LYS A 791 19.62 7.43 -14.38
C LYS A 791 21.14 7.27 -14.28
N GLN A 792 21.71 7.35 -13.09
CA GLN A 792 23.16 7.19 -12.90
C GLN A 792 23.65 5.76 -13.15
N ASN A 793 22.74 4.76 -13.15
CA ASN A 793 23.11 3.35 -13.09
C ASN A 793 24.09 3.06 -11.94
N ALA A 794 23.87 3.68 -10.78
CA ALA A 794 24.78 3.63 -9.64
C ALA A 794 24.77 2.26 -8.92
N LEU A 795 23.75 1.44 -9.16
CA LEU A 795 23.59 0.11 -8.58
C LEU A 795 24.45 -0.91 -9.33
N THR A 796 25.19 -1.73 -8.58
CA THR A 796 25.96 -2.86 -9.13
C THR A 796 25.07 -4.08 -9.31
N LEU A 797 24.11 -3.97 -10.23
CA LEU A 797 23.26 -5.09 -10.66
C LEU A 797 24.12 -6.14 -11.36
N SER A 798 24.70 -7.06 -10.60
CA SER A 798 25.56 -8.11 -11.12
C SER A 798 24.72 -9.09 -11.98
N ARG A 799 24.63 -8.79 -13.27
CA ARG A 799 24.23 -9.66 -14.40
C ARG A 799 23.24 -10.79 -14.06
N ARG A 800 21.94 -10.48 -14.01
CA ARG A 800 20.90 -11.48 -14.28
C ARG A 800 20.30 -11.29 -15.67
N LYS A 801 20.79 -12.10 -16.61
CA LYS A 801 19.86 -12.75 -17.54
C LYS A 801 18.83 -13.45 -16.68
N LEU A 802 17.56 -13.06 -16.81
CA LEU A 802 16.39 -13.85 -16.44
C LEU A 802 16.68 -15.34 -16.73
N ARG A 803 16.98 -16.11 -15.70
CA ARG A 803 16.81 -17.56 -15.75
C ARG A 803 15.42 -17.78 -15.19
N GLY A 804 14.51 -18.19 -16.07
CA GLY A 804 13.21 -18.70 -15.64
C GLY A 804 13.43 -19.91 -14.75
N GLU A 805 13.12 -19.74 -13.47
CA GLU A 805 12.75 -20.76 -12.49
C GLU A 805 12.35 -19.97 -11.24
N GLY A 806 11.06 -20.01 -10.89
CA GLY A 806 10.45 -19.23 -9.82
C GLY A 806 10.96 -19.59 -8.43
N ARG A 807 12.14 -19.07 -8.07
CA ARG A 807 12.59 -18.92 -6.70
C ARG A 807 12.73 -17.44 -6.38
N ARG A 808 12.06 -17.05 -5.31
CA ARG A 808 12.16 -15.76 -4.64
C ARG A 808 13.60 -15.62 -4.08
N LEU A 809 14.13 -14.41 -4.12
CA LEU A 809 15.57 -14.08 -4.00
C LEU A 809 16.00 -13.65 -2.59
N ASP A 810 15.11 -13.87 -1.64
CA ASP A 810 15.24 -13.63 -0.20
C ASP A 810 16.18 -14.66 0.46
N ASP A 811 16.28 -15.87 -0.09
CA ASP A 811 16.97 -17.00 0.58
C ASP A 811 18.50 -17.05 0.41
N ASP A 812 19.10 -16.24 -0.48
CA ASP A 812 20.53 -16.30 -0.76
C ASP A 812 21.29 -14.97 -0.58
N GLY A 813 20.67 -13.93 -0.03
CA GLY A 813 21.37 -12.68 0.36
C GLY A 813 22.21 -12.06 -0.76
N GLY A 814 21.89 -12.38 -2.02
CA GLY A 814 22.85 -12.33 -3.12
C GLY A 814 22.93 -11.02 -3.87
N CYS A 815 22.06 -10.04 -3.54
CA CYS A 815 22.00 -8.77 -4.25
C CYS A 815 21.30 -7.68 -3.42
N ALA A 816 22.02 -7.06 -2.48
CA ALA A 816 21.51 -5.90 -1.73
C ALA A 816 21.02 -4.78 -2.67
N ASP A 817 21.68 -4.59 -3.81
CA ASP A 817 21.30 -3.60 -4.82
C ASP A 817 20.00 -3.95 -5.58
N CYS A 818 19.51 -5.18 -5.49
CA CYS A 818 18.26 -5.58 -6.13
C CYS A 818 17.04 -5.10 -5.34
N ALA A 819 17.09 -5.18 -3.99
CA ALA A 819 16.06 -4.59 -3.13
C ALA A 819 15.97 -3.07 -3.35
N ILE A 820 17.11 -2.42 -3.60
CA ILE A 820 17.14 -0.99 -3.95
C ILE A 820 16.52 -0.74 -5.33
N ASP A 821 16.80 -1.55 -6.36
CA ASP A 821 16.15 -1.38 -7.67
C ASP A 821 14.63 -1.52 -7.58
N ASP A 822 14.14 -2.54 -6.88
CA ASP A 822 12.69 -2.73 -6.69
C ASP A 822 12.07 -1.59 -5.90
N MET A 823 12.75 -1.09 -4.85
CA MET A 823 12.32 0.12 -4.13
C MET A 823 12.29 1.36 -5.03
N LEU A 824 13.26 1.55 -5.94
CA LEU A 824 13.24 2.68 -6.86
C LEU A 824 12.05 2.61 -7.82
N TRP A 825 11.75 1.43 -8.35
CA TRP A 825 10.55 1.22 -9.18
C TRP A 825 9.26 1.42 -8.38
N ASP A 826 9.21 0.96 -7.13
CA ASP A 826 8.09 1.18 -6.22
C ASP A 826 7.85 2.68 -5.98
N ILE A 827 8.90 3.43 -5.61
CA ILE A 827 8.83 4.89 -5.45
C ILE A 827 8.33 5.55 -6.75
N VAL A 828 8.93 5.23 -7.90
CA VAL A 828 8.58 5.88 -9.17
C VAL A 828 7.15 5.58 -9.59
N SER A 829 6.67 4.35 -9.39
CA SER A 829 5.37 3.91 -9.91
C SER A 829 4.25 4.15 -8.88
N VAL A 830 4.42 3.63 -7.67
CA VAL A 830 3.39 3.70 -6.62
C VAL A 830 3.20 5.15 -6.16
N GLN A 831 4.28 5.90 -5.90
CA GLN A 831 4.11 7.30 -5.47
C GLN A 831 3.60 8.20 -6.61
N SER A 832 3.87 7.87 -7.88
CA SER A 832 3.21 8.54 -9.02
C SER A 832 1.70 8.34 -9.02
N HIS A 833 1.23 7.11 -8.76
CA HIS A 833 -0.20 6.84 -8.60
C HIS A 833 -0.81 7.53 -7.37
N GLN A 834 -0.09 7.60 -6.26
CA GLN A 834 -0.52 8.35 -5.08
C GLN A 834 -0.65 9.86 -5.38
N ILE A 835 0.29 10.45 -6.13
CA ILE A 835 0.18 11.85 -6.60
C ILE A 835 -1.11 12.07 -7.39
N LEU A 836 -1.43 11.17 -8.33
CA LEU A 836 -2.67 11.26 -9.11
C LEU A 836 -3.91 11.11 -8.23
N THR A 837 -3.92 10.14 -7.31
CA THR A 837 -5.00 9.95 -6.33
C THR A 837 -5.27 11.23 -5.53
N MET A 838 -4.22 11.92 -5.08
CA MET A 838 -4.35 13.18 -4.35
C MET A 838 -4.89 14.32 -5.23
N LYS A 839 -4.41 14.44 -6.49
CA LYS A 839 -4.88 15.45 -7.45
C LYS A 839 -6.35 15.23 -7.84
N ASP A 840 -6.76 13.97 -8.01
CA ASP A 840 -8.14 13.60 -8.31
C ASP A 840 -9.05 13.89 -7.11
N TRP A 841 -8.62 13.59 -5.89
CA TRP A 841 -9.37 13.95 -4.69
C TRP A 841 -9.55 15.47 -4.56
N LEU A 842 -8.51 16.26 -4.81
CA LEU A 842 -8.61 17.73 -4.81
C LEU A 842 -9.59 18.23 -5.88
N THR A 843 -9.51 17.70 -7.10
CA THR A 843 -10.38 18.06 -8.21
C THR A 843 -11.85 17.70 -7.92
N ALA A 844 -12.10 16.49 -7.44
CA ALA A 844 -13.43 16.02 -7.05
C ALA A 844 -14.05 16.86 -5.93
N ASN A 845 -13.22 17.45 -5.06
CA ASN A 845 -13.64 18.34 -3.98
C ASN A 845 -13.60 19.84 -4.35
N GLY A 846 -13.35 20.18 -5.61
CA GLY A 846 -13.32 21.57 -6.10
C GLY A 846 -12.21 22.41 -5.49
N LYS A 847 -11.09 21.78 -5.09
CA LYS A 847 -9.90 22.41 -4.52
C LYS A 847 -8.83 22.57 -5.61
N ALA A 848 -7.98 23.58 -5.47
CA ALA A 848 -6.83 23.75 -6.36
C ALA A 848 -5.80 22.63 -6.11
N GLU A 849 -5.05 22.25 -7.14
CA GLU A 849 -3.98 21.24 -7.03
C GLU A 849 -2.79 21.71 -6.17
N SER A 850 -2.65 23.02 -5.95
CA SER A 850 -1.61 23.62 -5.11
C SER A 850 -2.17 24.77 -4.26
N GLY A 851 -1.65 24.86 -3.03
CA GLY A 851 -1.91 25.95 -2.08
C GLY A 851 -0.68 26.83 -1.82
N THR A 852 0.33 26.80 -2.70
CA THR A 852 1.60 27.51 -2.50
C THR A 852 1.36 28.99 -2.25
N CYS A 853 1.99 29.53 -1.21
CA CYS A 853 1.82 30.93 -0.82
C CYS A 853 3.07 31.75 -1.15
N SER A 854 2.91 32.79 -1.97
CA SER A 854 3.90 33.86 -2.03
C SER A 854 3.72 34.77 -0.81
N ALA A 855 4.78 35.10 -0.08
CA ALA A 855 4.75 35.96 1.12
C ALA A 855 4.31 37.43 0.89
N ALA A 856 3.54 37.72 -0.16
CA ALA A 856 2.97 39.03 -0.48
C ALA A 856 1.58 39.28 0.15
N LEU A 857 1.02 38.39 0.96
CA LEU A 857 -0.32 38.55 1.55
C LEU A 857 -0.34 39.39 2.86
N GLY A 858 0.79 39.96 3.28
CA GLY A 858 0.86 40.85 4.45
C GLY A 858 0.44 42.32 4.20
N ALA A 859 0.20 42.73 2.95
CA ALA A 859 -0.30 44.06 2.63
C ALA A 859 -1.75 43.97 2.18
N ALA A 860 -2.68 44.13 3.14
CA ALA A 860 -4.04 44.49 2.83
C ALA A 860 -4.02 45.76 1.95
N ASP A 861 -4.29 45.61 0.65
CA ASP A 861 -4.62 46.76 -0.18
C ASP A 861 -5.97 47.28 0.31
N ALA A 862 -5.94 48.47 0.91
CA ALA A 862 -7.11 49.20 1.38
C ALA A 862 -7.96 49.75 0.20
N ALA A 863 -7.97 49.04 -0.93
CA ALA A 863 -8.77 49.31 -2.10
C ALA A 863 -9.31 47.97 -2.61
N GLY A 864 -10.48 47.56 -2.10
CA GLY A 864 -11.10 46.26 -2.39
C GLY A 864 -11.18 45.90 -3.87
N HIS A 865 -10.19 45.15 -4.35
CA HIS A 865 -10.20 44.50 -5.65
C HIS A 865 -10.15 42.99 -5.43
N VAL A 866 -11.22 42.35 -5.87
CA VAL A 866 -11.40 40.89 -5.90
C VAL A 866 -10.36 40.31 -6.85
N ALA A 867 -9.63 39.28 -6.41
CA ALA A 867 -8.73 38.50 -7.25
C ALA A 867 -9.48 37.96 -8.49
N PRO A 868 -8.85 37.88 -9.67
CA PRO A 868 -9.51 37.33 -10.85
C PRO A 868 -9.80 35.85 -10.62
N THR A 869 -11.08 35.53 -10.52
CA THR A 869 -11.59 34.17 -10.64
C THR A 869 -11.09 33.57 -11.94
N MET A 870 -10.21 32.57 -11.87
CA MET A 870 -9.97 31.64 -12.96
C MET A 870 -11.23 30.79 -13.13
N LEU A 871 -12.19 31.30 -13.90
CA LEU A 871 -13.25 30.49 -14.49
C LEU A 871 -12.63 29.75 -15.69
N ALA A 872 -12.19 28.52 -15.48
CA ALA A 872 -11.95 27.58 -16.57
C ALA A 872 -13.24 26.76 -16.79
N ALA A 873 -13.81 26.92 -17.99
CA ALA A 873 -14.72 26.04 -18.70
C ALA A 873 -15.80 25.28 -17.90
N GLY A 874 -16.97 25.90 -17.77
CA GLY A 874 -18.19 25.22 -17.30
C GLY A 874 -19.47 25.91 -17.74
N LEU A 875 -19.62 26.25 -19.02
CA LEU A 875 -20.89 26.76 -19.59
C LEU A 875 -20.87 26.69 -21.13
N ALA A 876 -21.02 25.47 -21.67
CA ALA A 876 -21.39 25.27 -23.07
C ALA A 876 -22.16 23.95 -23.28
N ALA A 877 -23.19 23.69 -22.47
CA ALA A 877 -24.10 22.55 -22.69
C ALA A 877 -25.57 22.80 -22.29
N ALA A 878 -25.99 24.04 -22.03
CA ALA A 878 -27.36 24.33 -21.59
C ALA A 878 -28.09 25.43 -22.38
N ALA A 879 -27.64 25.74 -23.61
CA ALA A 879 -28.27 26.78 -24.44
C ALA A 879 -28.51 26.36 -25.90
N LEU A 880 -28.92 25.10 -26.14
CA LEU A 880 -29.49 24.68 -27.42
C LEU A 880 -30.73 23.79 -27.23
N LEU A 881 -31.64 24.24 -26.37
CA LEU A 881 -33.00 23.68 -26.21
C LEU A 881 -33.97 24.82 -25.86
N ALA A 882 -33.92 25.90 -26.64
CA ALA A 882 -34.94 26.94 -26.70
C ALA A 882 -34.73 27.86 -27.93
N ALA A 883 -34.80 27.29 -29.13
CA ALA A 883 -35.22 27.94 -30.38
C ALA A 883 -35.45 26.87 -31.45
#